data_AF-A0A239H209-F1
#
_entry.id   AF-A0A239H209-F1
#
_cell.length_a   1.000
_cell.length_b   1.000
_cell.length_c   1.000
_cell.angle_alpha   90.00
_cell.angle_beta   90.00
_cell.angle_gamma   90.00
#
_symmetry.space_group_name_H-M   'P 1'
#
loop_
_entity.id
_entity.type
_entity.pdbx_description
1 polymer ?
#
loop_
_entity_poly.entity_id
_entity_poly.type
_entity_poly.pdbx_seq_one_letter_code
_entity_poly.pdbx_strand_id
1 'polypeptide(L)'
;MAVRPDVSVVVIAYNDARRLPRAVASTLAQSLGGVETLIVDDASTDGTGEAADRLAAAHPGRVRAVHLPSNSGGCGRPRNTGIEASTGRYVMFLDSDDLLDRHACLNLLAAGEDTGADMVSGLCDRIFLDLPEGAKGRIRPWYPWLYRHSVVYESLSENPDLLYDTLSTNKAYRRGFLEEHGLRFVERLHYEDLLFTAEAYLEAGRTALIPHRVYNWLVKERTPAPSISNRRAELANFADRLEIHRRIDMLFALRGAYDLQRAKDVKFVNHDLVLYLRELRDRDPALQARFLDLAAAYLAELDPRVFEQANPLPAIAAHLIREGDHAGALAAAEYDPVKRPELRARLVERDGRVYWGAGRPRGTLGRRVLDVTAFGFHVRPLRELRPANTVTRLETRGDRVLMAGYVLNPLGRIPRDAGLAGTLEFRDRRRRSGRGRVRASVRHEGDRLTWLAEFGPAQRIRPFGFVDPVWDVRLRIRVDGEEVVTRLGEGRGSPPLGGVALPVRPRLTRFAGDRLRSYVTEGGHLAFALETGSPWARLTRAVARRAALSRPVRLARRRVRGLHSSVRRTLTGRNTKIVVFNRVLSRLPVRTGLAVFESQLGRHYSDNPKYIYRELRRSGRPVTAVWSYASSPAGFPDDARLVKRGSWAYYLALARAQFWIDNQGFPDRLRKRPETTYIQTWHGSAFKLMGLDQPRLKSGPAGDQARLRRMVARFDCFLVRSGHDTETLCSGLGVRSELLPVGYPRNDPLVNGVAGDPELAAEVASLRDALGLDDGRRAVLYAPTYVTGPKGRPVRLLDAPVDPAVFAQELGEEYVLLVRPHYLCRANVPPGARAVMRDVGAVPDVTPLLLLADALVTDHSSIMFDFALLDRPIVLHLPDGRDRATGYFDLERHAPGPITRTEDELVAALAGLDGAEAEHAGRRRAFAARFGEHDRGTAARTVAERYFPAAPSRRGKRHGRAA
;
A
#
# COMPACT_ATOMS: atom_id res chain seq x y z
N MET A 1 14.31 19.52 -47.33
CA MET A 1 15.23 19.06 -46.27
C MET A 1 14.48 18.04 -45.43
N ALA A 2 15.03 16.84 -45.22
CA ALA A 2 14.41 15.87 -44.32
C ALA A 2 14.43 16.45 -42.90
N VAL A 3 13.26 16.59 -42.28
CA VAL A 3 13.15 17.08 -40.90
C VAL A 3 13.73 16.00 -39.98
N ARG A 4 14.72 16.37 -39.18
CA ARG A 4 15.35 15.45 -38.23
C ARG A 4 14.31 14.99 -37.19
N PRO A 5 14.19 13.69 -36.90
CA PRO A 5 13.25 13.21 -35.89
C PRO A 5 13.68 13.64 -34.48
N ASP A 6 12.72 13.76 -33.57
CA ASP A 6 12.96 14.03 -32.16
C ASP A 6 13.36 12.75 -31.42
N VAL A 7 12.66 11.64 -31.69
CA VAL A 7 12.88 10.35 -31.02
C VAL A 7 13.08 9.24 -32.04
N SER A 8 14.14 8.47 -31.87
CA SER A 8 14.37 7.19 -32.57
C SER A 8 13.94 6.05 -31.66
N VAL A 9 12.92 5.30 -32.07
CA VAL A 9 12.54 4.05 -31.40
C VAL A 9 13.23 2.88 -32.10
N VAL A 10 14.19 2.27 -31.42
CA VAL A 10 14.91 1.07 -31.87
C VAL A 10 14.08 -0.15 -31.48
N VAL A 11 13.50 -0.82 -32.48
CA VAL A 11 12.75 -2.06 -32.34
C VAL A 11 13.66 -3.23 -32.68
N ILE A 12 14.01 -4.07 -31.70
CA ILE A 12 14.83 -5.26 -31.96
C ILE A 12 13.93 -6.47 -32.25
N ALA A 13 14.31 -7.31 -33.21
CA ALA A 13 13.53 -8.47 -33.60
C ALA A 13 14.43 -9.68 -33.92
N TYR A 14 13.98 -10.86 -33.49
CA TYR A 14 14.54 -12.14 -33.88
C TYR A 14 13.46 -13.22 -33.85
N ASN A 15 13.17 -13.83 -35.00
CA ASN A 15 12.15 -14.88 -35.15
C ASN A 15 10.78 -14.51 -34.53
N ASP A 16 10.29 -13.31 -34.83
CA ASP A 16 9.08 -12.75 -34.24
C ASP A 16 8.11 -12.09 -35.25
N ALA A 17 8.01 -12.67 -36.45
CA ALA A 17 7.23 -12.14 -37.57
C ALA A 17 5.77 -11.82 -37.22
N ARG A 18 5.19 -12.55 -36.25
CA ARG A 18 3.80 -12.40 -35.83
C ARG A 18 3.54 -11.18 -34.95
N ARG A 19 4.51 -10.76 -34.13
CA ARG A 19 4.32 -9.69 -33.14
C ARG A 19 4.97 -8.38 -33.56
N LEU A 20 6.02 -8.42 -34.38
CA LEU A 20 6.70 -7.24 -34.91
C LEU A 20 5.74 -6.17 -35.49
N PRO A 21 4.74 -6.49 -36.33
CA PRO A 21 3.82 -5.47 -36.85
C PRO A 21 3.05 -4.72 -35.75
N ARG A 22 2.74 -5.39 -34.64
CA ARG A 22 2.03 -4.78 -33.51
C ARG A 22 2.94 -3.83 -32.72
N ALA A 23 4.20 -4.19 -32.52
CA ALA A 23 5.19 -3.31 -31.90
C ALA A 23 5.39 -2.04 -32.73
N VAL A 24 5.61 -2.18 -34.04
CA VAL A 24 5.75 -1.05 -34.97
C VAL A 24 4.47 -0.21 -35.09
N ALA A 25 3.29 -0.82 -35.02
CA ALA A 25 2.05 -0.07 -34.95
C ALA A 25 2.00 0.85 -33.70
N SER A 26 2.56 0.42 -32.56
CA SER A 26 2.61 1.24 -31.34
C SER A 26 3.56 2.44 -31.44
N THR A 27 4.62 2.34 -32.26
CA THR A 27 5.54 3.46 -32.52
C THR A 27 4.94 4.43 -33.54
N LEU A 28 4.26 3.92 -34.57
CA LEU A 28 3.57 4.75 -35.57
C LEU A 28 2.40 5.54 -34.97
N ALA A 29 1.73 4.97 -33.98
CA ALA A 29 0.58 5.55 -33.27
C ALA A 29 0.96 6.53 -32.14
N GLN A 30 2.25 6.84 -31.95
CA GLN A 30 2.69 7.83 -30.98
C GLN A 30 2.05 9.20 -31.27
N SER A 31 1.64 9.90 -30.22
CA SER A 31 1.08 11.26 -30.35
C SER A 31 2.12 12.31 -30.75
N LEU A 32 3.41 11.98 -30.66
CA LEU A 32 4.51 12.83 -31.12
C LEU A 32 4.73 12.59 -32.62
N GLY A 33 4.65 13.64 -33.44
CA GLY A 33 4.86 13.53 -34.89
C GLY A 33 6.31 13.21 -35.29
N GLY A 34 7.29 13.70 -34.53
CA GLY A 34 8.72 13.55 -34.78
C GLY A 34 9.33 12.20 -34.35
N VAL A 35 8.64 11.09 -34.59
CA VAL A 35 9.12 9.74 -34.21
C VAL A 35 9.54 8.95 -35.44
N GLU A 36 10.80 8.50 -35.45
CA GLU A 36 11.28 7.46 -36.38
C GLU A 36 11.32 6.09 -35.69
N THR A 37 11.09 5.03 -36.46
CA THR A 37 11.18 3.63 -36.01
C THR A 37 12.28 2.92 -36.78
N LEU A 38 13.29 2.42 -36.07
CA LEU A 38 14.35 1.58 -36.63
C LEU A 38 14.12 0.13 -36.20
N ILE A 39 13.74 -0.72 -37.14
CA ILE A 39 13.65 -2.16 -36.94
C ILE A 39 15.04 -2.75 -37.18
N VAL A 40 15.61 -3.42 -36.18
CA VAL A 40 16.87 -4.14 -36.30
C VAL A 40 16.59 -5.64 -36.19
N ASP A 41 16.70 -6.33 -37.32
CA ASP A 41 16.52 -7.76 -37.43
C ASP A 41 17.85 -8.50 -37.19
N ASP A 42 17.88 -9.39 -36.19
CA ASP A 42 19.07 -10.13 -35.79
C ASP A 42 19.28 -11.41 -36.60
N ALA A 43 19.28 -11.26 -37.93
CA ALA A 43 19.38 -12.35 -38.91
C ALA A 43 18.35 -13.47 -38.66
N SER A 44 17.06 -13.09 -38.66
CA SER A 44 15.97 -14.05 -38.45
C SER A 44 15.94 -15.12 -39.55
N THR A 45 15.48 -16.31 -39.17
CA THR A 45 15.34 -17.47 -40.06
C THR A 45 13.88 -17.77 -40.42
N ASP A 46 12.94 -16.98 -39.88
CA ASP A 46 11.53 -17.01 -40.24
C ASP A 46 11.16 -15.79 -41.11
N GLY A 47 9.87 -15.51 -41.27
CA GLY A 47 9.38 -14.35 -42.05
C GLY A 47 9.57 -12.98 -41.39
N THR A 48 10.39 -12.84 -40.34
CA THR A 48 10.57 -11.56 -39.62
C THR A 48 11.29 -10.53 -40.48
N GLY A 49 12.35 -10.92 -41.19
CA GLY A 49 13.09 -10.02 -42.08
C GLY A 49 12.18 -9.43 -43.16
N GLU A 50 11.42 -10.28 -43.85
CA GLU A 50 10.43 -9.84 -44.84
C GLU A 50 9.34 -8.93 -44.22
N ALA A 51 8.92 -9.20 -42.98
CA ALA A 51 7.95 -8.36 -42.30
C ALA A 51 8.54 -6.97 -42.00
N ALA A 52 9.81 -6.88 -41.61
CA ALA A 52 10.51 -5.62 -41.39
C ALA A 52 10.60 -4.81 -42.70
N ASP A 53 11.00 -5.45 -43.80
CA ASP A 53 11.08 -4.83 -45.12
C ASP A 53 9.72 -4.30 -45.59
N ARG A 54 8.66 -5.10 -45.44
CA ARG A 54 7.29 -4.67 -45.77
C ARG A 54 6.84 -3.47 -44.94
N LEU A 55 7.16 -3.44 -43.65
CA LEU A 55 6.81 -2.31 -42.77
C LEU A 55 7.60 -1.03 -43.14
N ALA A 56 8.88 -1.16 -43.47
CA ALA A 56 9.70 -0.04 -43.95
C ALA A 56 9.18 0.51 -45.29
N ALA A 57 8.85 -0.37 -46.23
CA ALA A 57 8.28 0.02 -47.53
C ALA A 57 6.88 0.68 -47.41
N ALA A 58 6.05 0.21 -46.47
CA ALA A 58 4.72 0.77 -46.24
C ALA A 58 4.72 2.16 -45.57
N HIS A 59 5.80 2.52 -44.88
CA HIS A 59 5.91 3.75 -44.11
C HIS A 59 7.23 4.50 -44.39
N PRO A 60 7.47 4.91 -45.66
CA PRO A 60 8.71 5.56 -46.06
C PRO A 60 8.96 6.84 -45.26
N GLY A 61 10.19 7.02 -44.78
CA GLY A 61 10.59 8.18 -43.97
C GLY A 61 10.19 8.11 -42.49
N ARG A 62 9.37 7.13 -42.07
CA ARG A 62 9.02 6.89 -40.66
C ARG A 62 9.52 5.56 -40.11
N VAL A 63 9.66 4.55 -40.97
CA VAL A 63 10.15 3.22 -40.59
C VAL A 63 11.35 2.85 -41.47
N ARG A 64 12.40 2.31 -40.85
CA ARG A 64 13.60 1.77 -41.52
C ARG A 64 13.89 0.37 -40.99
N ALA A 65 14.32 -0.52 -41.87
CA ALA A 65 14.79 -1.85 -41.50
C ALA A 65 16.33 -1.94 -41.65
N VAL A 66 16.97 -2.61 -40.71
CA VAL A 66 18.41 -2.94 -40.72
C VAL A 66 18.55 -4.42 -40.40
N HIS A 67 19.25 -5.16 -41.26
CA HIS A 67 19.46 -6.60 -41.08
C HIS A 67 20.91 -6.86 -40.70
N LEU A 68 21.12 -7.60 -39.61
CA LEU A 68 22.43 -8.09 -39.25
C LEU A 68 22.85 -9.25 -40.16
N PRO A 69 24.15 -9.39 -40.47
CA PRO A 69 24.63 -10.44 -41.38
C PRO A 69 24.57 -11.85 -40.77
N SER A 70 24.48 -11.96 -39.44
CA SER A 70 24.46 -13.23 -38.70
C SER A 70 23.81 -13.01 -37.33
N ASN A 71 23.14 -14.04 -36.80
CA ASN A 71 22.49 -13.96 -35.50
C ASN A 71 23.51 -13.71 -34.37
N SER A 72 23.22 -12.72 -33.53
CA SER A 72 24.12 -12.29 -32.45
C SER A 72 24.02 -13.13 -31.17
N GLY A 73 22.93 -13.89 -31.01
CA GLY A 73 22.65 -14.71 -29.83
C GLY A 73 22.08 -13.94 -28.63
N GLY A 74 21.75 -12.65 -28.76
CA GLY A 74 21.18 -11.84 -27.68
C GLY A 74 20.65 -10.49 -28.13
N CYS A 75 20.19 -9.66 -27.19
CA CYS A 75 19.57 -8.37 -27.51
C CYS A 75 20.59 -7.22 -27.67
N GLY A 76 21.83 -7.39 -27.19
CA GLY A 76 22.82 -6.31 -27.12
C GLY A 76 23.24 -5.76 -28.48
N ARG A 77 23.67 -6.63 -29.41
CA ARG A 77 24.14 -6.21 -30.74
C ARG A 77 23.05 -5.52 -31.56
N PRO A 78 21.81 -6.05 -31.66
CA PRO A 78 20.72 -5.34 -32.33
C PRO A 78 20.44 -3.95 -31.74
N ARG A 79 20.48 -3.79 -30.40
CA ARG A 79 20.31 -2.48 -29.77
C ARG A 79 21.46 -1.53 -30.10
N ASN A 80 22.71 -1.99 -30.09
CA ASN A 80 23.88 -1.18 -30.45
C ASN A 80 23.81 -0.70 -31.91
N THR A 81 23.50 -1.60 -32.84
CA THR A 81 23.29 -1.24 -34.26
C THR A 81 22.15 -0.24 -34.41
N GLY A 82 21.10 -0.35 -33.59
CA GLY A 82 20.03 0.64 -33.53
C GLY A 82 20.49 2.00 -33.03
N ILE A 83 21.33 2.07 -32.00
CA ILE A 83 21.94 3.32 -31.51
C ILE A 83 22.74 3.98 -32.64
N GLU A 84 23.59 3.23 -33.32
CA GLU A 84 24.46 3.71 -34.40
C GLU A 84 23.67 4.24 -35.61
N ALA A 85 22.54 3.61 -35.92
CA ALA A 85 21.71 3.99 -37.07
C ALA A 85 20.64 5.06 -36.76
N SER A 86 20.47 5.43 -35.48
CA SER A 86 19.48 6.40 -35.01
C SER A 86 19.87 7.85 -35.36
N THR A 87 18.91 8.64 -35.82
CA THR A 87 19.11 10.05 -36.21
C THR A 87 18.41 11.05 -35.26
N GLY A 88 17.58 10.55 -34.35
CA GLY A 88 16.80 11.29 -33.37
C GLY A 88 17.63 12.15 -32.40
N ARG A 89 16.97 13.05 -31.67
CA ARG A 89 17.59 13.74 -30.53
C ARG A 89 17.65 12.82 -29.30
N TYR A 90 16.66 11.95 -29.15
CA TYR A 90 16.58 10.92 -28.13
C TYR A 90 16.45 9.54 -28.75
N VAL A 91 16.91 8.52 -28.03
CA VAL A 91 16.80 7.10 -28.39
C VAL A 91 15.95 6.39 -27.35
N MET A 92 15.04 5.53 -27.81
CA MET A 92 14.24 4.62 -26.99
C MET A 92 14.36 3.20 -27.53
N PHE A 93 14.19 2.19 -26.67
CA PHE A 93 14.23 0.78 -27.07
C PHE A 93 12.85 0.13 -26.93
N LEU A 94 12.49 -0.72 -27.88
CA LEU A 94 11.28 -1.52 -27.87
C LEU A 94 11.59 -2.95 -28.30
N ASP A 95 11.17 -3.92 -27.51
CA ASP A 95 11.26 -5.34 -27.91
C ASP A 95 10.06 -5.70 -28.81
N SER A 96 10.25 -6.58 -29.81
CA SER A 96 9.23 -6.88 -30.84
C SER A 96 7.93 -7.48 -30.30
N ASP A 97 7.93 -8.01 -29.08
CA ASP A 97 6.76 -8.59 -28.43
C ASP A 97 6.04 -7.68 -27.43
N ASP A 98 6.55 -6.47 -27.22
CA ASP A 98 6.04 -5.45 -26.31
C ASP A 98 5.39 -4.27 -27.06
N LEU A 99 4.90 -3.27 -26.31
CA LEU A 99 4.26 -2.07 -26.87
C LEU A 99 4.66 -0.81 -26.11
N LEU A 100 4.81 0.30 -26.82
CA LEU A 100 4.82 1.62 -26.21
C LEU A 100 3.41 2.05 -25.83
N ASP A 101 3.30 2.84 -24.76
CA ASP A 101 2.06 3.59 -24.48
C ASP A 101 1.90 4.72 -25.51
N ARG A 102 0.66 5.12 -25.81
CA ARG A 102 0.34 6.10 -26.89
C ARG A 102 1.10 7.42 -26.76
N HIS A 103 1.38 7.85 -25.53
CA HIS A 103 2.02 9.13 -25.24
C HIS A 103 3.47 8.96 -24.73
N ALA A 104 4.07 7.78 -24.90
CA ALA A 104 5.39 7.46 -24.35
C ALA A 104 6.49 8.42 -24.85
N CYS A 105 6.65 8.55 -26.17
CA CYS A 105 7.69 9.40 -26.74
C CYS A 105 7.48 10.87 -26.39
N LEU A 106 6.23 11.35 -26.43
CA LEU A 106 5.88 12.74 -26.06
C LEU A 106 6.23 13.03 -24.60
N ASN A 107 5.77 12.18 -23.67
CA ASN A 107 5.94 12.41 -22.23
C ASN A 107 7.41 12.33 -21.81
N LEU A 108 8.18 11.40 -22.38
CA LEU A 108 9.60 11.26 -22.09
C LEU A 108 10.43 12.40 -22.70
N LEU A 109 10.13 12.79 -23.94
CA LEU A 109 10.79 13.93 -24.59
C LEU A 109 10.52 15.22 -23.82
N ALA A 110 9.25 15.53 -23.54
CA ALA A 110 8.87 16.75 -22.84
C ALA A 110 9.57 16.86 -21.48
N ALA A 111 9.57 15.77 -20.70
CA ALA A 111 10.29 15.75 -19.42
C ALA A 111 11.80 15.90 -19.58
N GLY A 112 12.40 15.36 -20.65
CA GLY A 112 13.82 15.53 -20.95
C GLY A 112 14.17 16.99 -21.25
N GLU A 113 13.39 17.64 -22.11
CA GLU A 113 13.58 19.05 -22.47
C GLU A 113 13.31 19.99 -21.29
N ASP A 114 12.25 19.73 -20.51
CA ASP A 114 11.87 20.56 -19.35
C ASP A 114 12.93 20.55 -18.24
N THR A 115 13.62 19.42 -18.07
CA THR A 115 14.55 19.20 -16.95
C THR A 115 16.03 19.27 -17.35
N GLY A 116 16.30 19.19 -18.66
CA GLY A 116 17.65 19.01 -19.19
C GLY A 116 18.29 17.68 -18.79
N ALA A 117 17.49 16.63 -18.55
CA ALA A 117 17.99 15.33 -18.13
C ALA A 117 18.67 14.57 -19.28
N ASP A 118 19.79 13.89 -18.97
CA ASP A 118 20.49 13.01 -19.90
C ASP A 118 19.65 11.79 -20.28
N MET A 119 18.86 11.33 -19.30
CA MET A 119 17.91 10.24 -19.47
C MET A 119 16.64 10.47 -18.66
N VAL A 120 15.54 9.98 -19.21
CA VAL A 120 14.21 10.05 -18.59
C VAL A 120 13.63 8.65 -18.50
N SER A 121 13.07 8.28 -17.36
CA SER A 121 12.42 6.98 -17.15
C SER A 121 10.94 7.15 -16.80
N GLY A 122 10.08 6.33 -17.39
CA GLY A 122 8.64 6.28 -17.07
C GLY A 122 8.22 4.94 -16.48
N LEU A 123 6.95 4.86 -16.06
CA LEU A 123 6.40 3.63 -15.49
C LEU A 123 6.24 2.55 -16.57
N CYS A 124 6.75 1.35 -16.27
CA CYS A 124 6.50 0.14 -17.05
C CYS A 124 5.36 -0.66 -16.40
N ASP A 125 4.40 -1.12 -17.20
CA ASP A 125 3.34 -2.03 -16.76
C ASP A 125 3.58 -3.43 -17.31
N ARG A 126 3.58 -4.45 -16.45
CA ARG A 126 3.53 -5.86 -16.89
C ARG A 126 2.10 -6.30 -17.12
N ILE A 127 1.78 -6.73 -18.33
CA ILE A 127 0.45 -7.15 -18.75
C ILE A 127 0.46 -8.66 -19.02
N PHE A 128 -0.19 -9.42 -18.13
CA PHE A 128 -0.27 -10.88 -18.20
C PHE A 128 -1.36 -11.31 -19.19
N LEU A 129 -0.96 -11.74 -20.39
CA LEU A 129 -1.85 -12.12 -21.49
C LEU A 129 -2.66 -13.40 -21.22
N ASP A 130 -2.17 -14.26 -20.33
CA ASP A 130 -2.87 -15.50 -19.93
C ASP A 130 -4.07 -15.25 -19.02
N LEU A 131 -4.20 -14.04 -18.46
CA LEU A 131 -5.31 -13.65 -17.62
C LEU A 131 -6.39 -12.95 -18.46
N PRO A 132 -7.69 -13.25 -18.26
CA PRO A 132 -8.75 -12.61 -18.99
C PRO A 132 -8.80 -11.11 -18.71
N GLU A 133 -9.44 -10.35 -19.60
CA GLU A 133 -9.53 -8.91 -19.47
C GLU A 133 -10.30 -8.51 -18.20
N GLY A 134 -9.86 -7.44 -17.53
CA GLY A 134 -10.39 -7.05 -16.22
C GLY A 134 -9.99 -7.96 -15.05
N ALA A 135 -9.26 -9.07 -15.28
CA ALA A 135 -8.82 -9.93 -14.19
C ALA A 135 -7.88 -9.19 -13.22
N LYS A 136 -8.12 -9.38 -11.93
CA LYS A 136 -7.29 -8.79 -10.88
C LYS A 136 -5.83 -9.26 -11.02
N GLY A 137 -4.92 -8.31 -11.20
CA GLY A 137 -3.49 -8.60 -11.33
C GLY A 137 -3.06 -8.98 -12.74
N ARG A 138 -3.92 -8.77 -13.76
CA ARG A 138 -3.53 -8.77 -15.18
C ARG A 138 -2.53 -7.68 -15.49
N ILE A 139 -2.71 -6.48 -14.93
CA ILE A 139 -1.73 -5.39 -15.03
C ILE A 139 -1.01 -5.29 -13.69
N ARG A 140 0.33 -5.31 -13.73
CA ARG A 140 1.19 -5.16 -12.55
C ARG A 140 2.28 -4.13 -12.87
N PRO A 141 2.16 -2.91 -12.32
CA PRO A 141 3.21 -1.91 -12.44
C PRO A 141 4.56 -2.44 -11.97
N TRP A 142 5.59 -2.17 -12.75
CA TRP A 142 6.98 -2.46 -12.44
C TRP A 142 7.51 -1.39 -11.48
N TYR A 143 7.87 -1.80 -10.27
CA TYR A 143 8.38 -0.92 -9.20
C TYR A 143 7.66 0.44 -9.05
N PRO A 144 6.33 0.45 -8.83
CA PRO A 144 5.54 1.69 -8.83
C PRO A 144 5.87 2.66 -7.69
N TRP A 145 6.76 2.28 -6.76
CA TRP A 145 7.24 3.23 -5.74
C TRP A 145 8.28 4.20 -6.26
N LEU A 146 9.02 3.85 -7.32
CA LEU A 146 9.97 4.74 -8.00
C LEU A 146 9.22 5.83 -8.79
N TYR A 147 8.14 5.45 -9.47
CA TYR A 147 7.36 6.32 -10.36
C TYR A 147 6.11 6.94 -9.71
N ARG A 148 6.16 7.29 -8.43
CA ARG A 148 4.98 7.86 -7.73
C ARG A 148 4.68 9.31 -8.10
N HIS A 149 5.69 10.04 -8.51
CA HIS A 149 5.65 11.45 -8.86
C HIS A 149 6.82 11.73 -9.80
N SER A 150 6.75 12.85 -10.52
CA SER A 150 7.91 13.31 -11.28
C SER A 150 9.00 13.81 -10.34
N VAL A 151 10.24 13.43 -10.59
CA VAL A 151 11.42 13.82 -9.79
C VAL A 151 12.65 13.81 -10.66
N VAL A 152 13.60 14.71 -10.39
CA VAL A 152 14.91 14.75 -11.03
C VAL A 152 15.96 14.43 -9.98
N TYR A 153 16.90 13.57 -10.31
CA TYR A 153 18.07 13.27 -9.50
C TYR A 153 19.32 13.74 -10.23
N GLU A 154 20.21 14.42 -9.52
CA GLU A 154 21.49 14.92 -10.06
C GLU A 154 22.58 13.83 -10.06
N SER A 155 22.32 12.67 -9.43
CA SER A 155 23.17 11.48 -9.56
C SER A 155 22.43 10.24 -9.03
N LEU A 156 22.94 9.06 -9.39
CA LEU A 156 22.46 7.79 -8.82
C LEU A 156 22.60 7.73 -7.28
N SER A 157 23.54 8.45 -6.69
CA SER A 157 23.79 8.47 -5.23
C SER A 157 22.65 9.10 -4.43
N GLU A 158 21.88 10.02 -5.03
CA GLU A 158 20.71 10.63 -4.36
C GLU A 158 19.59 9.62 -4.13
N ASN A 159 19.47 8.63 -5.03
CA ASN A 159 18.52 7.54 -4.89
C ASN A 159 19.05 6.23 -5.49
N PRO A 160 19.81 5.44 -4.70
CA PRO A 160 20.32 4.14 -5.15
C PRO A 160 19.22 3.13 -5.47
N ASP A 161 17.96 3.35 -5.04
CA ASP A 161 16.84 2.46 -5.38
C ASP A 161 16.53 2.46 -6.88
N LEU A 162 17.05 3.39 -7.68
CA LEU A 162 16.99 3.35 -9.15
C LEU A 162 17.59 2.05 -9.72
N LEU A 163 18.54 1.43 -9.01
CA LEU A 163 19.11 0.12 -9.36
C LEU A 163 18.10 -1.04 -9.32
N TYR A 164 16.91 -0.83 -8.76
CA TYR A 164 15.80 -1.77 -8.90
C TYR A 164 15.20 -1.72 -10.30
N ASP A 165 15.12 -0.56 -10.94
CA ASP A 165 14.62 -0.45 -12.31
C ASP A 165 15.72 -0.66 -13.35
N THR A 166 15.95 -1.93 -13.67
CA THR A 166 17.01 -2.38 -14.58
C THR A 166 16.62 -2.37 -16.05
N LEU A 167 15.39 -1.97 -16.39
CA LEU A 167 14.90 -2.03 -17.76
C LEU A 167 15.58 -0.95 -18.60
N SER A 168 16.07 -1.27 -19.79
CA SER A 168 16.56 -0.24 -20.72
C SER A 168 15.43 0.40 -21.54
N THR A 169 14.26 -0.24 -21.61
CA THR A 169 13.17 0.03 -22.56
C THR A 169 12.13 1.06 -22.09
N ASN A 170 11.97 1.26 -20.78
CA ASN A 170 11.06 2.27 -20.22
C ASN A 170 11.67 3.68 -20.15
N LYS A 171 12.68 3.94 -20.99
CA LYS A 171 13.55 5.11 -20.89
C LYS A 171 13.75 5.77 -22.25
N ALA A 172 13.94 7.09 -22.24
CA ALA A 172 14.49 7.85 -23.34
C ALA A 172 15.86 8.39 -22.94
N TYR A 173 16.85 8.24 -23.82
CA TYR A 173 18.21 8.70 -23.61
C TYR A 173 18.53 9.77 -24.62
N ARG A 174 19.12 10.89 -24.19
CA ARG A 174 19.64 11.89 -25.12
C ARG A 174 20.73 11.22 -25.96
N ARG A 175 20.61 11.27 -27.30
CA ARG A 175 21.55 10.57 -28.20
C ARG A 175 23.00 11.04 -27.99
N GLY A 176 23.20 12.35 -27.83
CA GLY A 176 24.51 12.93 -27.54
C GLY A 176 25.13 12.37 -26.25
N PHE A 177 24.32 12.12 -25.21
CA PHE A 177 24.78 11.50 -23.97
C PHE A 177 25.27 10.06 -24.18
N LEU A 178 24.54 9.25 -24.97
CA LEU A 178 24.96 7.89 -25.33
C LEU A 178 26.25 7.86 -26.15
N GLU A 179 26.49 8.86 -26.99
CA GLU A 179 27.68 8.98 -27.82
C GLU A 179 28.89 9.47 -27.03
N GLU A 180 28.72 10.54 -26.25
CA GLU A 180 29.75 11.15 -25.41
C GLU A 180 30.36 10.16 -24.42
N HIS A 181 29.53 9.33 -23.79
CA HIS A 181 29.96 8.36 -22.79
C HIS A 181 30.18 6.95 -23.37
N GLY A 182 30.04 6.77 -24.69
CA GLY A 182 30.25 5.47 -25.34
C GLY A 182 29.33 4.35 -24.83
N LEU A 183 28.12 4.69 -24.34
CA LEU A 183 27.21 3.74 -23.71
C LEU A 183 26.72 2.70 -24.71
N ARG A 184 27.07 1.44 -24.50
CA ARG A 184 26.73 0.30 -25.38
C ARG A 184 26.33 -0.92 -24.57
N PHE A 185 25.43 -1.73 -25.12
CA PHE A 185 25.07 -3.00 -24.52
C PHE A 185 26.21 -4.01 -24.72
N VAL A 186 26.51 -4.77 -23.67
CA VAL A 186 27.45 -5.90 -23.79
C VAL A 186 26.88 -6.97 -24.71
N GLU A 187 27.69 -7.45 -25.65
CA GLU A 187 27.31 -8.52 -26.56
C GLU A 187 27.56 -9.90 -25.94
N ARG A 188 26.78 -10.91 -26.34
CA ARG A 188 26.94 -12.34 -25.98
C ARG A 188 26.78 -12.67 -24.49
N LEU A 189 26.20 -11.79 -23.68
CA LEU A 189 25.75 -12.07 -22.32
C LEU A 189 24.26 -11.79 -22.18
N HIS A 190 23.56 -12.62 -21.40
CA HIS A 190 22.20 -12.33 -20.98
C HIS A 190 22.19 -11.29 -19.86
N TYR A 191 21.09 -10.55 -19.71
CA TYR A 191 20.95 -9.46 -18.73
C TYR A 191 21.86 -8.26 -19.03
N GLU A 192 22.12 -8.02 -20.30
CA GLU A 192 22.87 -6.87 -20.80
C GLU A 192 22.24 -5.52 -20.43
N ASP A 193 20.90 -5.51 -20.23
CA ASP A 193 20.12 -4.37 -19.77
C ASP A 193 20.50 -3.91 -18.36
N LEU A 194 20.83 -4.85 -17.46
CA LEU A 194 21.27 -4.54 -16.09
C LEU A 194 22.56 -3.73 -16.08
N LEU A 195 23.55 -4.15 -16.88
CA LEU A 195 24.84 -3.45 -16.97
C LEU A 195 24.69 -2.10 -17.66
N PHE A 196 24.04 -2.07 -18.83
CA PHE A 196 23.82 -0.83 -19.58
C PHE A 196 23.07 0.22 -18.75
N THR A 197 22.01 -0.18 -18.04
CA THR A 197 21.22 0.76 -17.24
C THR A 197 21.99 1.24 -16.00
N ALA A 198 22.80 0.38 -15.39
CA ALA A 198 23.68 0.79 -14.27
C ALA A 198 24.75 1.79 -14.73
N GLU A 199 25.35 1.56 -15.89
CA GLU A 199 26.32 2.48 -16.51
C GLU A 199 25.65 3.81 -16.89
N ALA A 200 24.49 3.77 -17.56
CA ALA A 200 23.73 4.96 -17.90
C ALA A 200 23.36 5.80 -16.66
N TYR A 201 22.88 5.18 -15.57
CA TYR A 201 22.61 5.92 -14.33
C TYR A 201 23.87 6.49 -13.66
N LEU A 202 25.01 5.80 -13.79
CA LEU A 202 26.26 6.23 -13.19
C LEU A 202 26.88 7.42 -13.94
N GLU A 203 26.77 7.42 -15.26
CA GLU A 203 27.30 8.48 -16.14
C GLU A 203 26.33 9.66 -16.29
N ALA A 204 25.02 9.47 -16.09
CA ALA A 204 24.04 10.55 -16.19
C ALA A 204 24.25 11.61 -15.11
N GLY A 205 24.48 12.86 -15.54
CA GLY A 205 24.50 14.02 -14.65
C GLY A 205 23.10 14.40 -14.18
N ARG A 206 22.06 14.09 -14.97
CA ARG A 206 20.66 14.22 -14.54
C ARG A 206 19.78 13.08 -15.04
N THR A 207 19.02 12.52 -14.12
CA THR A 207 17.98 11.51 -14.41
C THR A 207 16.62 12.02 -14.00
N ALA A 208 15.67 12.10 -14.93
CA ALA A 208 14.28 12.40 -14.62
C ALA A 208 13.42 11.12 -14.54
N LEU A 209 12.55 11.03 -13.54
CA LEU A 209 11.48 10.03 -13.48
C LEU A 209 10.13 10.69 -13.71
N ILE A 210 9.22 10.03 -14.41
CA ILE A 210 7.83 10.47 -14.58
C ILE A 210 6.83 9.36 -14.21
N PRO A 211 5.65 9.69 -13.63
CA PRO A 211 4.67 8.69 -13.23
C PRO A 211 3.88 8.09 -14.41
N HIS A 212 4.00 8.71 -15.59
CA HIS A 212 3.32 8.28 -16.81
C HIS A 212 3.74 6.86 -17.18
N ARG A 213 2.77 6.05 -17.59
CA ARG A 213 3.06 4.77 -18.22
C ARG A 213 3.64 5.03 -19.61
N VAL A 214 4.78 4.43 -19.88
CA VAL A 214 5.49 4.59 -21.17
C VAL A 214 5.73 3.27 -21.88
N TYR A 215 5.75 2.17 -21.14
CA TYR A 215 6.09 0.85 -21.67
C TYR A 215 5.12 -0.22 -21.16
N ASN A 216 4.61 -1.05 -22.06
CA ASN A 216 3.73 -2.17 -21.77
C ASN A 216 4.47 -3.47 -22.05
N TRP A 217 4.97 -4.09 -20.98
CA TRP A 217 5.66 -5.37 -21.04
C TRP A 217 4.66 -6.52 -21.06
N LEU A 218 4.50 -7.19 -22.20
CA LEU A 218 3.51 -8.21 -22.43
C LEU A 218 4.03 -9.59 -22.01
N VAL A 219 3.44 -10.15 -20.95
CA VAL A 219 3.91 -11.39 -20.31
C VAL A 219 2.96 -12.54 -20.59
N LYS A 220 3.51 -13.67 -21.05
CA LYS A 220 2.81 -14.96 -21.14
C LYS A 220 3.52 -15.97 -20.22
N GLU A 221 2.93 -16.30 -19.08
CA GLU A 221 3.50 -17.23 -18.09
C GLU A 221 3.43 -18.69 -18.55
N ARG A 222 2.40 -19.06 -19.33
CA ARG A 222 2.18 -20.42 -19.84
C ARG A 222 2.58 -20.51 -21.31
N THR A 223 3.88 -20.57 -21.57
CA THR A 223 4.42 -20.83 -22.91
C THR A 223 5.40 -22.01 -22.87
N PRO A 224 5.41 -22.90 -23.89
CA PRO A 224 6.41 -23.97 -24.00
C PRO A 224 7.85 -23.44 -24.11
N ALA A 225 8.02 -22.23 -24.63
CA ALA A 225 9.30 -21.53 -24.78
C ALA A 225 9.25 -20.20 -23.99
N PRO A 226 9.65 -20.20 -22.70
CA PRO A 226 9.74 -18.97 -21.91
C PRO A 226 10.84 -18.06 -22.45
N SER A 227 10.66 -16.74 -22.31
CA SER A 227 11.69 -15.76 -22.68
C SER A 227 12.99 -16.02 -21.93
N ILE A 228 14.11 -15.54 -22.49
CA ILE A 228 15.45 -15.79 -21.96
C ILE A 228 15.55 -15.45 -20.46
N SER A 229 15.06 -14.29 -20.04
CA SER A 229 15.04 -13.83 -18.64
C SER A 229 14.09 -14.62 -17.71
N ASN A 230 13.21 -15.45 -18.27
CA ASN A 230 12.31 -16.34 -17.56
C ASN A 230 12.82 -17.80 -17.54
N ARG A 231 13.89 -18.13 -18.26
CA ARG A 231 14.61 -19.43 -18.20
C ARG A 231 15.52 -19.53 -16.96
N ARG A 232 15.03 -19.07 -15.81
CA ARG A 232 15.76 -18.98 -14.52
C ARG A 232 16.18 -20.33 -13.94
N ALA A 233 15.66 -21.43 -14.50
CA ALA A 233 16.02 -22.78 -14.11
C ALA A 233 17.33 -23.27 -14.76
N GLU A 234 17.84 -22.56 -15.77
CA GLU A 234 19.09 -22.90 -16.44
C GLU A 234 20.30 -22.35 -15.66
N LEU A 235 21.29 -23.19 -15.39
CA LEU A 235 22.48 -22.79 -14.65
C LEU A 235 23.30 -21.72 -15.38
N ALA A 236 23.38 -21.80 -16.71
CA ALA A 236 24.07 -20.81 -17.54
C ALA A 236 23.46 -19.40 -17.38
N ASN A 237 22.12 -19.30 -17.39
CA ASN A 237 21.41 -18.04 -17.18
C ASN A 237 21.76 -17.39 -15.83
N PHE A 238 21.90 -18.18 -14.77
CA PHE A 238 22.31 -17.64 -13.47
C PHE A 238 23.78 -17.25 -13.45
N ALA A 239 24.66 -18.04 -14.10
CA ALA A 239 26.08 -17.70 -14.23
C ALA A 239 26.28 -16.35 -14.95
N ASP A 240 25.57 -16.13 -16.06
CA ASP A 240 25.61 -14.86 -16.80
C ASP A 240 25.13 -13.70 -15.92
N ARG A 241 24.07 -13.89 -15.12
CA ARG A 241 23.59 -12.85 -14.20
C ARG A 241 24.64 -12.48 -13.14
N LEU A 242 25.34 -13.47 -12.58
CA LEU A 242 26.42 -13.20 -11.62
C LEU A 242 27.60 -12.48 -12.27
N GLU A 243 27.97 -12.88 -13.49
CA GLU A 243 29.00 -12.20 -14.27
C GLU A 243 28.62 -10.73 -14.55
N ILE A 244 27.37 -10.45 -14.93
CA ILE A 244 26.88 -9.07 -15.08
C ILE A 244 27.00 -8.29 -13.76
N HIS A 245 26.64 -8.90 -12.63
CA HIS A 245 26.79 -8.24 -11.34
C HIS A 245 28.26 -7.95 -11.00
N ARG A 246 29.20 -8.86 -11.30
CA ARG A 246 30.64 -8.61 -11.12
C ARG A 246 31.14 -7.47 -12.00
N ARG A 247 30.64 -7.33 -13.23
CA ARG A 247 30.97 -6.20 -14.10
C ARG A 247 30.46 -4.88 -13.55
N ILE A 248 29.25 -4.85 -13.00
CA ILE A 248 28.71 -3.67 -12.30
C ILE A 248 29.56 -3.34 -11.06
N ASP A 249 30.02 -4.35 -10.33
CA ASP A 249 30.91 -4.15 -9.18
C ASP A 249 32.24 -3.54 -9.59
N MET A 250 32.84 -4.04 -10.68
CA MET A 250 34.06 -3.48 -11.26
C MET A 250 33.84 -2.04 -11.75
N LEU A 251 32.72 -1.76 -12.41
CA LEU A 251 32.33 -0.41 -12.85
C LEU A 251 32.28 0.57 -11.67
N PHE A 252 31.56 0.22 -10.60
CA PHE A 252 31.48 1.08 -9.41
C PHE A 252 32.82 1.22 -8.70
N ALA A 253 33.62 0.15 -8.61
CA ALA A 253 34.95 0.20 -8.01
C ALA A 253 35.90 1.13 -8.77
N LEU A 254 35.89 1.09 -10.12
CA LEU A 254 36.71 1.98 -10.96
C LEU A 254 36.32 3.46 -10.81
N ARG A 255 35.06 3.75 -10.49
CA ARG A 255 34.55 5.10 -10.21
C ARG A 255 34.63 5.50 -8.72
N GLY A 256 35.17 4.64 -7.85
CA GLY A 256 35.21 4.87 -6.40
C GLY A 256 33.83 4.90 -5.72
N ALA A 257 32.78 4.39 -6.39
CA ALA A 257 31.39 4.46 -5.98
C ALA A 257 31.00 3.29 -5.03
N TYR A 258 31.79 3.07 -3.98
CA TYR A 258 31.64 1.90 -3.10
C TYR A 258 30.30 1.84 -2.33
N ASP A 259 29.67 2.98 -2.05
CA ASP A 259 28.35 2.99 -1.42
C ASP A 259 27.23 2.58 -2.39
N LEU A 260 27.37 2.90 -3.69
CA LEU A 260 26.48 2.42 -4.74
C LEU A 260 26.64 0.91 -4.96
N GLN A 261 27.90 0.43 -4.97
CA GLN A 261 28.18 -1.01 -4.99
C GLN A 261 27.50 -1.73 -3.83
N ARG A 262 27.64 -1.20 -2.59
CA ARG A 262 26.98 -1.78 -1.42
C ARG A 262 25.45 -1.76 -1.54
N ALA A 263 24.86 -0.67 -2.03
CA ALA A 263 23.42 -0.58 -2.25
C ALA A 263 22.94 -1.62 -3.28
N LYS A 264 23.68 -1.78 -4.38
CA LYS A 264 23.45 -2.81 -5.40
C LYS A 264 23.55 -4.22 -4.81
N ASP A 265 24.54 -4.49 -3.94
CA ASP A 265 24.73 -5.78 -3.29
C ASP A 265 23.58 -6.11 -2.32
N VAL A 266 23.11 -5.11 -1.57
CA VAL A 266 21.94 -5.25 -0.70
C VAL A 266 20.69 -5.56 -1.53
N LYS A 267 20.53 -4.92 -2.70
CA LYS A 267 19.47 -5.25 -3.66
C LYS A 267 19.62 -6.69 -4.19
N PHE A 268 20.84 -7.12 -4.53
CA PHE A 268 21.11 -8.49 -4.98
C PHE A 268 20.65 -9.53 -3.95
N VAL A 269 21.07 -9.36 -2.69
CA VAL A 269 20.68 -10.28 -1.60
C VAL A 269 19.18 -10.26 -1.36
N ASN A 270 18.56 -9.08 -1.33
CA ASN A 270 17.14 -8.93 -1.03
C ASN A 270 16.21 -9.40 -2.15
N HIS A 271 16.66 -9.33 -3.40
CA HIS A 271 15.82 -9.48 -4.56
C HIS A 271 16.35 -10.53 -5.53
N ASP A 272 17.49 -10.27 -6.17
CA ASP A 272 17.98 -11.05 -7.30
C ASP A 272 18.26 -12.51 -6.89
N LEU A 273 18.96 -12.73 -5.78
CA LEU A 273 19.20 -14.07 -5.24
C LEU A 273 17.89 -14.80 -4.89
N VAL A 274 16.97 -14.11 -4.21
CA VAL A 274 15.69 -14.70 -3.73
C VAL A 274 14.79 -15.13 -4.88
N LEU A 275 14.83 -14.44 -6.02
CA LEU A 275 14.08 -14.84 -7.22
C LEU A 275 14.46 -16.25 -7.66
N TYR A 276 15.76 -16.57 -7.70
CA TYR A 276 16.22 -17.89 -8.12
C TYR A 276 16.05 -18.95 -7.04
N LEU A 277 16.30 -18.62 -5.76
CA LEU A 277 16.13 -19.59 -4.66
C LEU A 277 14.71 -20.16 -4.58
N ARG A 278 13.69 -19.39 -4.99
CA ARG A 278 12.29 -19.86 -5.04
C ARG A 278 12.03 -20.87 -6.16
N GLU A 279 12.77 -20.81 -7.25
CA GLU A 279 12.64 -21.72 -8.41
C GLU A 279 13.33 -23.07 -8.18
N LEU A 280 14.20 -23.15 -7.18
CA LEU A 280 14.98 -24.36 -6.88
C LEU A 280 14.16 -25.47 -6.21
N ARG A 281 13.03 -25.16 -5.55
CA ARG A 281 12.30 -26.09 -4.67
C ARG A 281 12.05 -27.48 -5.27
N ASP A 282 11.64 -27.53 -6.53
CA ASP A 282 11.18 -28.75 -7.20
C ASP A 282 12.23 -29.30 -8.19
N ARG A 283 13.50 -28.88 -8.03
CA ARG A 283 14.60 -29.28 -8.90
C ARG A 283 15.43 -30.40 -8.30
N ASP A 284 16.16 -31.09 -9.18
CA ASP A 284 17.08 -32.14 -8.80
C ASP A 284 18.12 -31.63 -7.76
N PRO A 285 18.37 -32.38 -6.66
CA PRO A 285 19.29 -31.95 -5.61
C PRO A 285 20.73 -31.68 -6.09
N ALA A 286 21.23 -32.38 -7.12
CA ALA A 286 22.58 -32.12 -7.64
C ALA A 286 22.62 -30.80 -8.42
N LEU A 287 21.54 -30.48 -9.15
CA LEU A 287 21.39 -29.17 -9.79
C LEU A 287 21.26 -28.04 -8.74
N GLN A 288 20.49 -28.25 -7.67
CA GLN A 288 20.40 -27.30 -6.55
C GLN A 288 21.77 -27.01 -5.94
N ALA A 289 22.57 -28.04 -5.67
CA ALA A 289 23.91 -27.88 -5.10
C ALA A 289 24.81 -27.03 -6.01
N ARG A 290 24.91 -27.36 -7.30
CA ARG A 290 25.72 -26.60 -8.26
C ARG A 290 25.31 -25.13 -8.34
N PHE A 291 24.01 -24.84 -8.27
CA PHE A 291 23.50 -23.48 -8.26
C PHE A 291 23.95 -22.71 -7.01
N LEU A 292 23.81 -23.33 -5.84
CA LEU A 292 24.15 -22.72 -4.56
C LEU A 292 25.66 -22.54 -4.40
N ASP A 293 26.47 -23.47 -4.91
CA ASP A 293 27.94 -23.34 -4.93
C ASP A 293 28.38 -22.14 -5.78
N LEU A 294 27.75 -21.94 -6.95
CA LEU A 294 28.03 -20.79 -7.79
C LEU A 294 27.62 -19.46 -7.12
N ALA A 295 26.47 -19.45 -6.44
CA ALA A 295 26.06 -18.29 -5.63
C ALA A 295 27.02 -18.04 -4.46
N ALA A 296 27.53 -19.10 -3.81
CA ALA A 296 28.46 -18.99 -2.69
C ALA A 296 29.76 -18.30 -3.09
N ALA A 297 30.29 -18.59 -4.29
CA ALA A 297 31.49 -17.94 -4.81
C ALA A 297 31.30 -16.41 -4.93
N TYR A 298 30.20 -15.96 -5.53
CA TYR A 298 29.93 -14.53 -5.65
C TYR A 298 29.62 -13.87 -4.28
N LEU A 299 28.87 -14.55 -3.41
CA LEU A 299 28.57 -14.06 -2.06
C LEU A 299 29.82 -13.93 -1.16
N ALA A 300 30.90 -14.65 -1.47
CA ALA A 300 32.18 -14.52 -0.79
C ALA A 300 32.94 -13.23 -1.16
N GLU A 301 32.62 -12.64 -2.31
CA GLU A 301 33.23 -11.38 -2.80
C GLU A 301 32.60 -10.14 -2.15
N LEU A 302 31.40 -10.26 -1.56
CA LEU A 302 30.63 -9.12 -1.04
C LEU A 302 31.14 -8.60 0.31
N ASP A 303 31.03 -7.28 0.52
CA ASP A 303 31.30 -6.64 1.81
C ASP A 303 30.42 -7.25 2.92
N PRO A 304 31.00 -7.72 4.05
CA PRO A 304 30.24 -8.24 5.19
C PRO A 304 29.08 -7.36 5.67
N ARG A 305 29.17 -6.03 5.53
CA ARG A 305 28.12 -5.07 5.89
C ARG A 305 26.84 -5.24 5.07
N VAL A 306 26.93 -5.79 3.86
CA VAL A 306 25.76 -6.08 3.01
C VAL A 306 24.78 -7.01 3.74
N PHE A 307 25.30 -8.06 4.38
CA PHE A 307 24.47 -9.03 5.11
C PHE A 307 23.80 -8.42 6.35
N GLU A 308 24.40 -7.38 6.95
CA GLU A 308 23.81 -6.67 8.09
C GLU A 308 22.73 -5.67 7.66
N GLN A 309 22.85 -5.10 6.46
CA GLN A 309 21.91 -4.11 5.90
C GLN A 309 20.74 -4.75 5.15
N ALA A 310 20.95 -5.94 4.59
CA ALA A 310 19.91 -6.69 3.92
C ALA A 310 18.80 -7.15 4.88
N ASN A 311 17.64 -7.49 4.33
CA ASN A 311 16.53 -8.01 5.12
C ASN A 311 16.96 -9.32 5.81
N PRO A 312 16.51 -9.59 7.05
CA PRO A 312 17.08 -10.66 7.86
C PRO A 312 17.04 -12.05 7.22
N LEU A 313 15.93 -12.45 6.59
CA LEU A 313 15.81 -13.79 6.01
C LEU A 313 16.61 -13.97 4.71
N PRO A 314 16.56 -13.04 3.74
CA PRO A 314 17.49 -13.07 2.61
C PRO A 314 18.96 -13.04 3.03
N ALA A 315 19.32 -12.24 4.05
CA ALA A 315 20.68 -12.19 4.58
C ALA A 315 21.11 -13.53 5.19
N ILE A 316 20.24 -14.18 5.98
CA ILE A 316 20.45 -15.52 6.52
C ILE A 316 20.64 -16.52 5.38
N ALA A 317 19.78 -16.48 4.35
CA ALA A 317 19.89 -17.37 3.21
C ALA A 317 21.24 -17.21 2.51
N ALA A 318 21.62 -15.97 2.17
CA ALA A 318 22.90 -15.66 1.54
C ALA A 318 24.09 -16.09 2.40
N HIS A 319 24.07 -15.79 3.70
CA HIS A 319 25.15 -16.18 4.61
C HIS A 319 25.30 -17.71 4.70
N LEU A 320 24.19 -18.46 4.79
CA LEU A 320 24.24 -19.91 4.86
C LEU A 320 24.66 -20.56 3.53
N ILE A 321 24.33 -19.96 2.39
CA ILE A 321 24.87 -20.38 1.09
C ILE A 321 26.39 -20.26 1.09
N ARG A 322 26.91 -19.10 1.53
CA ARG A 322 28.35 -18.85 1.61
C ARG A 322 29.08 -19.84 2.54
N GLU A 323 28.43 -20.32 3.59
CA GLU A 323 28.98 -21.31 4.53
C GLU A 323 28.69 -22.78 4.14
N GLY A 324 27.99 -23.03 3.02
CA GLY A 324 27.65 -24.36 2.52
C GLY A 324 26.45 -25.05 3.19
N ASP A 325 25.66 -24.35 4.02
CA ASP A 325 24.40 -24.89 4.60
C ASP A 325 23.21 -24.62 3.67
N HIS A 326 23.15 -25.39 2.58
CA HIS A 326 22.13 -25.29 1.54
C HIS A 326 20.71 -25.49 2.08
N ALA A 327 20.52 -26.44 3.00
CA ALA A 327 19.21 -26.73 3.58
C ALA A 327 18.73 -25.59 4.48
N GLY A 328 19.61 -25.04 5.30
CA GLY A 328 19.31 -23.87 6.13
C GLY A 328 19.00 -22.63 5.31
N ALA A 329 19.72 -22.43 4.20
CA ALA A 329 19.52 -21.32 3.28
C ALA A 329 18.16 -21.36 2.58
N LEU A 330 17.81 -22.50 1.97
CA LEU A 330 16.51 -22.68 1.31
C LEU A 330 15.37 -22.49 2.32
N ALA A 331 15.48 -23.06 3.52
CA ALA A 331 14.48 -22.86 4.57
C ALA A 331 14.30 -21.38 4.93
N ALA A 332 15.36 -20.57 4.91
CA ALA A 332 15.29 -19.13 5.17
C ALA A 332 14.61 -18.37 4.02
N ALA A 333 14.97 -18.69 2.77
CA ALA A 333 14.38 -18.07 1.57
C ALA A 333 12.87 -18.34 1.43
N GLU A 334 12.40 -19.48 1.94
CA GLU A 334 10.99 -19.89 1.91
C GLU A 334 10.14 -19.35 3.06
N TYR A 335 10.77 -18.92 4.15
CA TYR A 335 10.05 -18.47 5.33
C TYR A 335 9.52 -17.04 5.13
N ASP A 336 8.21 -16.85 5.27
CA ASP A 336 7.56 -15.54 5.18
C ASP A 336 6.99 -15.16 6.57
N PRO A 337 7.57 -14.19 7.30
CA PRO A 337 7.12 -13.80 8.63
C PRO A 337 5.66 -13.32 8.69
N VAL A 338 5.11 -12.83 7.57
CA VAL A 338 3.75 -12.30 7.45
C VAL A 338 2.76 -13.44 7.21
N LYS A 339 3.06 -14.33 6.25
CA LYS A 339 2.21 -15.50 5.95
C LYS A 339 2.33 -16.61 6.99
N ARG A 340 3.42 -16.60 7.79
CA ARG A 340 3.75 -17.58 8.84
C ARG A 340 3.62 -19.02 8.33
N PRO A 341 4.42 -19.41 7.32
CA PRO A 341 4.48 -20.78 6.84
C PRO A 341 5.07 -21.70 7.93
N GLU A 342 5.19 -22.98 7.61
CA GLU A 342 5.78 -23.96 8.53
C GLU A 342 7.27 -23.69 8.72
N LEU A 343 7.74 -23.83 9.96
CA LEU A 343 9.15 -23.68 10.30
C LEU A 343 9.88 -24.95 9.88
N ARG A 344 10.58 -24.89 8.74
CA ARG A 344 11.39 -25.97 8.17
C ARG A 344 12.84 -25.97 8.65
N ALA A 345 13.30 -24.86 9.23
CA ALA A 345 14.65 -24.74 9.76
C ALA A 345 14.76 -25.21 11.21
N ARG A 346 15.96 -25.70 11.55
CA ARG A 346 16.38 -25.88 12.93
C ARG A 346 16.71 -24.53 13.54
N LEU A 347 16.44 -24.40 14.83
CA LEU A 347 16.79 -23.22 15.62
C LEU A 347 17.51 -23.69 16.88
N VAL A 348 18.53 -22.94 17.30
CA VAL A 348 19.31 -23.23 18.50
C VAL A 348 19.29 -22.01 19.43
N GLU A 349 19.05 -22.23 20.72
CA GLU A 349 19.15 -21.21 21.76
C GLU A 349 20.49 -21.33 22.50
N ARG A 350 21.23 -20.23 22.60
CA ARG A 350 22.51 -20.11 23.33
C ARG A 350 22.61 -18.72 23.93
N ASP A 351 23.02 -18.63 25.19
CA ASP A 351 23.27 -17.35 25.89
C ASP A 351 22.09 -16.37 25.79
N GLY A 352 20.86 -16.89 25.84
CA GLY A 352 19.61 -16.11 25.72
C GLY A 352 19.29 -15.60 24.30
N ARG A 353 20.02 -16.03 23.28
CA ARG A 353 19.80 -15.69 21.87
C ARG A 353 19.38 -16.92 21.06
N VAL A 354 18.56 -16.69 20.05
CA VAL A 354 18.08 -17.72 19.12
C VAL A 354 18.74 -17.54 17.77
N TYR A 355 19.37 -18.59 17.28
CA TYR A 355 20.06 -18.63 15.99
C TYR A 355 19.34 -19.51 14.98
N TRP A 356 19.35 -19.09 13.72
CA TRP A 356 18.89 -19.88 12.59
C TRP A 356 19.93 -20.91 12.16
N GLY A 357 19.51 -22.16 11.94
CA GLY A 357 20.38 -23.28 11.60
C GLY A 357 20.71 -24.17 12.81
N ALA A 358 21.37 -25.30 12.53
CA ALA A 358 21.75 -26.29 13.56
C ALA A 358 23.16 -26.07 14.14
N GLY A 359 24.01 -25.36 13.40
CA GLY A 359 25.42 -25.13 13.75
C GLY A 359 25.60 -23.95 14.70
N ARG A 360 26.78 -23.88 15.34
CA ARG A 360 27.20 -22.70 16.08
C ARG A 360 27.56 -21.60 15.07
N PRO A 361 26.99 -20.38 15.19
CA PRO A 361 27.38 -19.28 14.31
C PRO A 361 28.89 -19.04 14.38
N ARG A 362 29.56 -19.08 13.22
CA ARG A 362 30.99 -18.85 13.11
C ARG A 362 31.26 -17.36 12.90
N GLY A 363 32.34 -16.86 13.52
CA GLY A 363 32.75 -15.45 13.43
C GLY A 363 31.76 -14.44 14.03
N THR A 364 32.10 -13.17 13.92
CA THR A 364 31.27 -12.05 14.37
C THR A 364 30.06 -11.83 13.46
N LEU A 365 30.24 -11.94 12.14
CA LEU A 365 29.18 -11.78 11.15
C LEU A 365 28.06 -12.82 11.32
N GLY A 366 28.42 -14.11 11.40
CA GLY A 366 27.42 -15.18 11.56
C GLY A 366 26.60 -15.03 12.85
N ARG A 367 27.23 -14.59 13.95
CA ARG A 367 26.52 -14.29 15.21
C ARG A 367 25.53 -13.14 15.10
N ARG A 368 25.72 -12.19 14.16
CA ARG A 368 24.79 -11.09 13.93
C ARG A 368 23.69 -11.46 12.95
N VAL A 369 24.08 -12.04 11.80
CA VAL A 369 23.16 -12.37 10.69
C VAL A 369 22.21 -13.51 11.08
N LEU A 370 22.71 -14.56 11.74
CA LEU A 370 21.88 -15.72 12.10
C LEU A 370 21.02 -15.48 13.34
N ASP A 371 21.18 -14.34 14.04
CA ASP A 371 20.41 -14.03 15.23
C ASP A 371 18.97 -13.65 14.87
N VAL A 372 18.05 -14.59 15.13
CA VAL A 372 16.61 -14.44 14.91
C VAL A 372 15.86 -14.25 16.24
N THR A 373 16.53 -13.82 17.30
CA THR A 373 15.93 -13.57 18.61
C THR A 373 14.74 -12.61 18.50
N ALA A 374 14.87 -11.55 17.70
CA ALA A 374 13.82 -10.55 17.48
C ALA A 374 12.54 -11.13 16.84
N PHE A 375 12.62 -12.29 16.17
CA PHE A 375 11.45 -12.96 15.60
C PHE A 375 10.58 -13.57 16.69
N GLY A 376 11.13 -13.79 17.89
CA GLY A 376 10.41 -14.23 19.07
C GLY A 376 10.01 -15.70 19.04
N PHE A 377 10.78 -16.57 18.37
CA PHE A 377 10.52 -18.01 18.34
C PHE A 377 10.55 -18.66 19.73
N HIS A 378 11.44 -18.21 20.62
CA HIS A 378 11.56 -18.70 22.00
C HIS A 378 10.38 -18.30 22.90
N VAL A 379 9.80 -17.10 22.72
CA VAL A 379 8.65 -16.63 23.52
C VAL A 379 7.27 -17.03 22.98
N ARG A 380 7.18 -17.42 21.71
CA ARG A 380 5.90 -17.82 21.10
C ARG A 380 5.46 -19.18 21.67
N PRO A 381 4.18 -19.42 21.92
CA PRO A 381 3.70 -20.74 22.33
C PRO A 381 4.00 -21.82 21.29
N LEU A 382 4.26 -23.07 21.71
CA LEU A 382 4.66 -24.19 20.83
C LEU A 382 3.69 -24.39 19.64
N ARG A 383 2.37 -24.32 19.88
CA ARG A 383 1.35 -24.40 18.79
C ARG A 383 1.45 -23.33 17.71
N GLU A 384 2.10 -22.19 17.99
CA GLU A 384 2.24 -21.07 17.04
C GLU A 384 3.53 -21.17 16.19
N LEU A 385 4.47 -22.03 16.57
CA LEU A 385 5.72 -22.22 15.83
C LEU A 385 5.53 -23.02 14.54
N ARG A 386 4.45 -23.82 14.45
CA ARG A 386 4.09 -24.62 13.28
C ARG A 386 5.32 -25.36 12.69
N PRO A 387 5.99 -26.23 13.46
CA PRO A 387 7.13 -26.98 12.94
C PRO A 387 6.70 -27.80 11.73
N ALA A 388 7.56 -27.84 10.72
CA ALA A 388 7.35 -28.68 9.55
C ALA A 388 7.31 -30.16 9.96
N ASN A 389 6.48 -30.94 9.26
CA ASN A 389 6.36 -32.37 9.44
C ASN A 389 6.69 -33.08 8.14
N THR A 390 7.78 -33.84 8.16
CA THR A 390 8.31 -34.55 7.01
C THR A 390 7.88 -36.01 7.07
N VAL A 391 7.23 -36.48 6.01
CA VAL A 391 6.89 -37.90 5.84
C VAL A 391 8.12 -38.63 5.32
N THR A 392 8.57 -39.64 6.06
CA THR A 392 9.72 -40.48 5.68
C THR A 392 9.28 -41.85 5.15
N ARG A 393 8.01 -42.22 5.35
CA ARG A 393 7.45 -43.47 4.84
C ARG A 393 5.96 -43.36 4.59
N LEU A 394 5.50 -43.84 3.44
CA LEU A 394 4.10 -43.96 3.07
C LEU A 394 3.93 -45.20 2.18
N GLU A 395 3.50 -46.31 2.78
CA GLU A 395 3.40 -47.61 2.12
C GLU A 395 2.07 -48.31 2.44
N THR A 396 1.50 -48.99 1.45
CA THR A 396 0.33 -49.86 1.61
C THR A 396 0.78 -51.31 1.74
N ARG A 397 0.29 -52.03 2.76
CA ARG A 397 0.56 -53.46 3.02
C ARG A 397 -0.78 -54.18 3.19
N GLY A 398 -1.24 -54.86 2.14
CA GLY A 398 -2.57 -55.47 2.14
C GLY A 398 -3.68 -54.43 2.31
N ASP A 399 -4.51 -54.57 3.35
CA ASP A 399 -5.59 -53.65 3.70
C ASP A 399 -5.17 -52.55 4.70
N ARG A 400 -3.90 -52.55 5.13
CA ARG A 400 -3.33 -51.58 6.06
C ARG A 400 -2.35 -50.64 5.38
N VAL A 401 -2.17 -49.47 5.98
CA VAL A 401 -1.22 -48.44 5.53
C VAL A 401 -0.31 -48.09 6.68
N LEU A 402 0.98 -48.02 6.36
CA LEU A 402 2.05 -47.57 7.24
C LEU A 402 2.46 -46.15 6.84
N MET A 403 2.30 -45.21 7.76
CA MET A 403 2.80 -43.85 7.63
C MET A 403 3.79 -43.54 8.74
N ALA A 404 4.95 -43.01 8.37
CA ALA A 404 5.97 -42.57 9.32
C ALA A 404 6.55 -41.21 8.92
N GLY A 405 7.06 -40.48 9.89
CA GLY A 405 7.71 -39.21 9.67
C GLY A 405 8.33 -38.64 10.92
N TYR A 406 8.75 -37.39 10.83
CA TYR A 406 9.23 -36.63 11.98
C TYR A 406 8.74 -35.18 11.94
N VAL A 407 8.62 -34.58 13.13
CA VAL A 407 8.35 -33.17 13.35
C VAL A 407 9.54 -32.55 14.05
N LEU A 408 10.00 -31.38 13.61
CA LEU A 408 11.07 -30.68 14.32
C LEU A 408 10.63 -30.31 15.75
N ASN A 409 11.55 -30.40 16.71
CA ASN A 409 11.40 -29.91 18.09
C ASN A 409 12.15 -28.58 18.21
N PRO A 410 11.54 -27.42 17.85
CA PRO A 410 12.28 -26.18 17.74
C PRO A 410 12.76 -25.75 19.12
N LEU A 411 14.06 -25.43 19.23
CA LEU A 411 14.71 -25.01 20.47
C LEU A 411 14.68 -26.07 21.59
N GLY A 412 14.39 -27.34 21.29
CA GLY A 412 14.33 -28.41 22.30
C GLY A 412 13.22 -28.23 23.33
N ARG A 413 12.16 -27.47 23.01
CA ARG A 413 11.11 -27.08 23.98
C ARG A 413 10.23 -28.21 24.47
N ILE A 414 10.23 -29.32 23.76
CA ILE A 414 9.63 -30.56 24.23
C ILE A 414 10.73 -31.33 24.94
N PRO A 415 10.68 -31.53 26.26
CA PRO A 415 11.68 -32.30 26.99
C PRO A 415 11.50 -33.81 26.75
N ARG A 416 12.52 -34.61 27.07
CA ARG A 416 12.55 -36.07 26.77
C ARG A 416 11.50 -36.86 27.55
N ASP A 417 11.16 -36.39 28.74
CA ASP A 417 10.20 -36.96 29.68
C ASP A 417 8.76 -36.46 29.45
N ALA A 418 8.53 -35.59 28.46
CA ALA A 418 7.21 -35.09 28.14
C ALA A 418 6.23 -36.23 27.79
N GLY A 419 4.99 -36.12 28.26
CA GLY A 419 3.90 -37.00 27.88
C GLY A 419 3.48 -36.76 26.43
N LEU A 420 3.85 -37.68 25.53
CA LEU A 420 3.57 -37.58 24.09
C LEU A 420 2.41 -38.48 23.67
N ALA A 421 1.43 -37.90 22.96
CA ALA A 421 0.39 -38.66 22.28
C ALA A 421 0.14 -38.13 20.86
N GLY A 422 0.20 -39.00 19.86
CA GLY A 422 -0.02 -38.66 18.45
C GLY A 422 -1.38 -39.09 17.93
N THR A 423 -1.96 -38.28 17.05
CA THR A 423 -3.15 -38.65 16.27
C THR A 423 -3.06 -38.06 14.86
N LEU A 424 -3.08 -38.92 13.84
CA LEU A 424 -3.33 -38.48 12.47
C LEU A 424 -4.83 -38.18 12.31
N GLU A 425 -5.14 -36.98 11.83
CA GLU A 425 -6.49 -36.52 11.53
C GLU A 425 -6.61 -36.33 10.01
N PHE A 426 -7.39 -37.21 9.38
CA PHE A 426 -7.83 -37.10 7.99
C PHE A 426 -9.11 -36.30 7.95
N ARG A 427 -9.13 -35.27 7.10
CA ARG A 427 -10.26 -34.36 7.05
C ARG A 427 -10.54 -33.88 5.64
N ASP A 428 -11.80 -34.01 5.22
CA ASP A 428 -12.31 -33.35 4.02
C ASP A 428 -12.01 -31.83 4.06
N ARG A 429 -11.40 -31.35 2.97
CA ARG A 429 -11.04 -29.94 2.80
C ARG A 429 -12.27 -29.03 2.88
N ARG A 430 -13.44 -29.50 2.44
CA ARG A 430 -14.73 -28.77 2.51
C ARG A 430 -15.44 -28.90 3.86
N ARG A 431 -14.92 -29.74 4.77
CA ARG A 431 -15.46 -30.01 6.12
C ARG A 431 -16.89 -30.55 6.12
N ARG A 432 -17.34 -31.21 5.04
CA ARG A 432 -18.68 -31.77 4.88
C ARG A 432 -18.80 -33.20 5.41
N SER A 433 -17.68 -33.93 5.47
CA SER A 433 -17.61 -35.30 5.99
C SER A 433 -17.04 -35.39 7.41
N GLY A 434 -17.27 -36.54 8.06
CA GLY A 434 -16.65 -36.89 9.35
C GLY A 434 -15.12 -36.91 9.27
N ARG A 435 -14.44 -36.82 10.41
CA ARG A 435 -12.97 -36.88 10.46
C ARG A 435 -12.51 -38.31 10.69
N GLY A 436 -11.55 -38.76 9.92
CA GLY A 436 -10.83 -39.99 10.22
C GLY A 436 -9.75 -39.73 11.25
N ARG A 437 -9.68 -40.54 12.31
CA ARG A 437 -8.65 -40.42 13.34
C ARG A 437 -7.93 -41.74 13.55
N VAL A 438 -6.61 -41.67 13.50
CA VAL A 438 -5.70 -42.80 13.68
C VAL A 438 -4.72 -42.44 14.78
N ARG A 439 -4.54 -43.34 15.76
CA ARG A 439 -3.52 -43.16 16.79
C ARG A 439 -2.14 -43.31 16.15
N ALA A 440 -1.24 -42.39 16.45
CA ALA A 440 0.16 -42.48 16.07
C ALA A 440 1.00 -42.62 17.34
N SER A 441 1.96 -43.55 17.34
CA SER A 441 3.02 -43.54 18.34
C SER A 441 3.95 -42.38 18.03
N VAL A 442 4.37 -41.64 19.06
CA VAL A 442 5.28 -40.51 18.93
C VAL A 442 6.41 -40.74 19.92
N ARG A 443 7.65 -40.63 19.45
CA ARG A 443 8.86 -40.78 20.27
C ARG A 443 9.69 -39.52 20.18
N HIS A 444 10.36 -39.20 21.28
CA HIS A 444 11.29 -38.09 21.35
C HIS A 444 12.68 -38.54 20.90
N GLU A 445 13.28 -37.82 19.95
CA GLU A 445 14.62 -38.09 19.42
C GLU A 445 15.47 -36.81 19.44
N GLY A 446 15.48 -36.11 20.58
CA GLY A 446 16.25 -34.89 20.77
C GLY A 446 15.67 -33.70 20.02
N ASP A 447 16.20 -33.43 18.83
CA ASP A 447 15.87 -32.28 17.99
C ASP A 447 14.60 -32.48 17.13
N ARG A 448 14.00 -33.67 17.21
CA ARG A 448 12.79 -34.05 16.50
C ARG A 448 11.92 -35.00 17.30
N LEU A 449 10.67 -35.10 16.89
CA LEU A 449 9.74 -36.12 17.32
C LEU A 449 9.44 -37.04 16.15
N THR A 450 9.80 -38.32 16.25
CA THR A 450 9.43 -39.32 15.26
C THR A 450 8.02 -39.83 15.55
N TRP A 451 7.29 -40.14 14.49
CA TRP A 451 5.93 -40.67 14.61
C TRP A 451 5.70 -41.81 13.63
N LEU A 452 4.88 -42.76 14.06
CA LEU A 452 4.49 -43.94 13.29
C LEU A 452 3.00 -44.21 13.48
N ALA A 453 2.31 -44.48 12.39
CA ALA A 453 0.90 -44.89 12.41
C ALA A 453 0.67 -46.03 11.42
N GLU A 454 0.03 -47.09 11.91
CA GLU A 454 -0.38 -48.23 11.10
C GLU A 454 -1.88 -48.48 11.26
N PHE A 455 -2.64 -48.44 10.17
CA PHE A 455 -4.10 -48.49 10.23
C PHE A 455 -4.74 -49.01 8.95
N GLY A 456 -5.94 -49.59 9.08
CA GLY A 456 -6.81 -49.92 7.94
C GLY A 456 -7.59 -48.69 7.47
N PRO A 457 -7.31 -48.11 6.29
CA PRO A 457 -7.93 -46.84 5.87
C PRO A 457 -9.44 -46.95 5.70
N ALA A 458 -9.96 -48.09 5.23
CA ALA A 458 -11.40 -48.35 5.09
C ALA A 458 -12.19 -48.32 6.41
N GLN A 459 -11.54 -48.60 7.54
CA GLN A 459 -12.16 -48.56 8.86
C GLN A 459 -12.17 -47.13 9.42
N ARG A 460 -11.14 -46.34 9.11
CA ARG A 460 -10.86 -45.06 9.75
C ARG A 460 -11.27 -43.86 8.91
N ILE A 461 -11.32 -43.99 7.59
CA ILE A 461 -11.65 -42.94 6.64
C ILE A 461 -12.88 -43.40 5.86
N ARG A 462 -14.01 -42.73 6.08
CA ARG A 462 -15.29 -43.02 5.41
C ARG A 462 -15.74 -41.79 4.62
N PRO A 463 -15.27 -41.61 3.38
CA PRO A 463 -15.74 -40.55 2.51
C PRO A 463 -17.25 -40.64 2.29
N PHE A 464 -17.89 -39.53 2.00
CA PHE A 464 -19.29 -39.52 1.60
C PHE A 464 -19.41 -39.79 0.09
N GLY A 465 -18.46 -39.30 -0.71
CA GLY A 465 -18.35 -39.49 -2.15
C GLY A 465 -18.03 -38.18 -2.90
N PHE A 466 -18.96 -37.75 -3.76
CA PHE A 466 -18.82 -36.58 -4.64
C PHE A 466 -18.76 -35.21 -3.90
N VAL A 467 -19.14 -35.16 -2.61
CA VAL A 467 -19.17 -33.90 -1.84
C VAL A 467 -17.85 -33.59 -1.12
N ASP A 468 -16.99 -34.59 -0.93
CA ASP A 468 -15.71 -34.56 -0.21
C ASP A 468 -14.55 -35.17 -1.03
N PRO A 469 -14.29 -34.63 -2.24
CA PRO A 469 -13.35 -35.22 -3.20
C PRO A 469 -11.88 -35.11 -2.78
N VAL A 470 -11.55 -34.29 -1.77
CA VAL A 470 -10.16 -34.03 -1.36
C VAL A 470 -10.05 -34.04 0.16
N TRP A 471 -9.12 -34.84 0.66
CA TRP A 471 -8.84 -35.07 2.07
C TRP A 471 -7.44 -34.59 2.42
N ASP A 472 -7.36 -33.68 3.38
CA ASP A 472 -6.10 -33.23 3.96
C ASP A 472 -5.75 -34.13 5.16
N VAL A 473 -4.46 -34.43 5.35
CA VAL A 473 -3.95 -35.14 6.52
C VAL A 473 -3.14 -34.21 7.43
N ARG A 474 -3.32 -34.35 8.74
CA ARG A 474 -2.58 -33.58 9.76
C ARG A 474 -2.17 -34.48 10.90
N LEU A 475 -1.01 -34.20 11.49
CA LEU A 475 -0.61 -34.83 12.74
C LEU A 475 -0.92 -33.88 13.89
N ARG A 476 -1.62 -34.40 14.90
CA ARG A 476 -1.87 -33.72 16.17
C ARG A 476 -0.99 -34.41 17.21
N ILE A 477 -0.10 -33.65 17.84
CA ILE A 477 0.75 -34.13 18.93
C ILE A 477 0.30 -33.41 20.20
N ARG A 478 -0.10 -34.17 21.21
CA ARG A 478 -0.30 -33.65 22.57
C ARG A 478 0.99 -33.81 23.34
N VAL A 479 1.45 -32.72 23.96
CA VAL A 479 2.64 -32.61 24.78
C VAL A 479 2.20 -32.01 26.11
N ASP A 480 2.18 -32.79 27.19
CA ASP A 480 1.81 -32.34 28.55
C ASP A 480 0.50 -31.52 28.60
N GLY A 481 -0.50 -31.92 27.80
CA GLY A 481 -1.80 -31.24 27.70
C GLY A 481 -1.89 -30.11 26.67
N GLU A 482 -0.77 -29.58 26.17
CA GLU A 482 -0.75 -28.66 25.01
C GLU A 482 -0.83 -29.46 23.69
N GLU A 483 -1.57 -28.94 22.70
CA GLU A 483 -1.71 -29.58 21.40
C GLU A 483 -1.03 -28.79 20.27
N VAL A 484 -0.17 -29.47 19.52
CA VAL A 484 0.49 -28.99 18.30
C VAL A 484 -0.12 -29.67 17.09
N VAL A 485 -0.48 -28.90 16.06
CA VAL A 485 -1.06 -29.44 14.83
C VAL A 485 -0.15 -29.09 13.65
N THR A 486 0.38 -30.11 12.99
CA THR A 486 1.27 -29.98 11.84
C THR A 486 0.64 -30.58 10.59
N ARG A 487 1.02 -30.08 9.40
CA ARG A 487 0.64 -30.68 8.12
C ARG A 487 1.78 -31.55 7.65
N LEU A 488 1.44 -32.73 7.17
CA LEU A 488 2.41 -33.65 6.59
C LEU A 488 2.82 -33.12 5.22
N GLY A 489 4.10 -33.20 4.91
CA GLY A 489 4.65 -32.77 3.64
C GLY A 489 5.98 -33.44 3.33
N GLU A 490 6.55 -33.02 2.20
CA GLU A 490 7.86 -33.48 1.77
C GLU A 490 8.97 -32.73 2.49
N GLY A 491 10.11 -33.39 2.62
CA GLY A 491 11.35 -32.86 3.16
C GLY A 491 12.51 -33.82 2.91
N ARG A 492 13.65 -33.56 3.55
CA ARG A 492 14.85 -34.38 3.40
C ARG A 492 14.58 -35.83 3.83
N GLY A 493 14.84 -36.77 2.91
CA GLY A 493 14.61 -38.20 3.12
C GLY A 493 13.17 -38.67 2.90
N SER A 494 12.29 -37.81 2.37
CA SER A 494 10.96 -38.24 1.92
C SER A 494 11.07 -39.12 0.65
N PRO A 495 10.37 -40.26 0.57
CA PRO A 495 10.14 -40.93 -0.70
C PRO A 495 9.17 -40.11 -1.57
N PRO A 496 9.01 -40.41 -2.86
CA PRO A 496 7.94 -39.83 -3.68
C PRO A 496 6.58 -40.05 -3.00
N LEU A 497 5.93 -38.96 -2.57
CA LEU A 497 4.68 -39.07 -1.81
C LEU A 497 3.43 -39.12 -2.71
N GLY A 498 3.58 -38.90 -4.01
CA GLY A 498 2.50 -38.97 -4.99
C GLY A 498 2.20 -40.39 -5.45
N GLY A 499 0.92 -40.69 -5.71
CA GLY A 499 0.48 -41.92 -6.38
C GLY A 499 0.12 -43.10 -5.47
N VAL A 500 0.32 -43.01 -4.15
CA VAL A 500 -0.01 -44.06 -3.19
C VAL A 500 -1.53 -44.11 -2.97
N ALA A 501 -2.12 -45.30 -3.16
CA ALA A 501 -3.56 -45.51 -3.02
C ALA A 501 -3.93 -46.06 -1.62
N LEU A 502 -4.86 -45.40 -0.94
CA LEU A 502 -5.44 -45.86 0.31
C LEU A 502 -6.84 -46.46 0.04
N PRO A 503 -7.09 -47.75 0.33
CA PRO A 503 -8.41 -48.36 0.14
C PRO A 503 -9.42 -47.81 1.16
N VAL A 504 -10.53 -47.24 0.68
CA VAL A 504 -11.59 -46.63 1.52
C VAL A 504 -12.98 -47.20 1.20
N ARG A 505 -13.93 -47.06 2.13
CA ARG A 505 -15.34 -47.45 1.91
C ARG A 505 -16.25 -46.22 2.06
N PRO A 506 -16.73 -45.62 0.96
CA PRO A 506 -17.65 -44.50 1.05
C PRO A 506 -19.00 -44.89 1.64
N ARG A 507 -19.70 -43.91 2.24
CA ARG A 507 -20.98 -44.13 2.94
C ARG A 507 -22.19 -44.28 2.02
N LEU A 508 -22.22 -43.62 0.86
CA LEU A 508 -23.39 -43.62 -0.02
C LEU A 508 -23.48 -44.89 -0.90
N THR A 509 -22.39 -45.32 -1.57
CA THR A 509 -22.22 -46.63 -2.23
C THR A 509 -20.76 -46.80 -2.71
N ARG A 510 -20.34 -48.04 -3.09
CA ARG A 510 -19.02 -48.30 -3.73
C ARG A 510 -18.84 -47.58 -5.09
N PHE A 511 -19.92 -47.10 -5.71
CA PHE A 511 -19.89 -46.40 -7.00
C PHE A 511 -19.31 -44.97 -6.94
N ALA A 512 -19.13 -44.41 -5.73
CA ALA A 512 -18.58 -43.08 -5.51
C ALA A 512 -17.04 -43.04 -5.43
N GLY A 513 -16.35 -44.16 -5.67
CA GLY A 513 -14.90 -44.32 -5.58
C GLY A 513 -14.46 -45.16 -4.39
N ASP A 514 -13.45 -46.03 -4.55
CA ASP A 514 -13.01 -46.98 -3.51
C ASP A 514 -11.58 -46.71 -3.01
N ARG A 515 -10.89 -45.71 -3.58
CA ARG A 515 -9.50 -45.38 -3.27
C ARG A 515 -9.28 -43.88 -3.12
N LEU A 516 -8.46 -43.51 -2.13
CA LEU A 516 -7.89 -42.19 -1.97
C LEU A 516 -6.45 -42.19 -2.50
N ARG A 517 -6.16 -41.50 -3.60
CA ARG A 517 -4.80 -41.40 -4.15
C ARG A 517 -4.07 -40.20 -3.58
N SER A 518 -2.85 -40.41 -3.10
CA SER A 518 -2.00 -39.35 -2.58
C SER A 518 -1.44 -38.46 -3.69
N TYR A 519 -1.26 -37.19 -3.38
CA TYR A 519 -0.52 -36.24 -4.19
C TYR A 519 0.03 -35.13 -3.31
N VAL A 520 1.03 -34.41 -3.80
CA VAL A 520 1.61 -33.25 -3.11
C VAL A 520 1.04 -31.98 -3.70
N THR A 521 0.52 -31.10 -2.84
CA THR A 521 0.00 -29.79 -3.27
C THR A 521 1.16 -28.86 -3.63
N GLU A 522 0.91 -27.80 -4.39
CA GLU A 522 1.87 -26.70 -4.65
C GLU A 522 2.54 -26.13 -3.39
N GLY A 523 1.90 -26.23 -2.22
CA GLY A 523 2.48 -25.85 -0.92
C GLY A 523 3.39 -26.90 -0.27
N GLY A 524 3.72 -28.01 -0.94
CA GLY A 524 4.55 -29.10 -0.43
C GLY A 524 3.87 -29.99 0.62
N HIS A 525 2.54 -30.00 0.69
CA HIS A 525 1.77 -30.80 1.65
C HIS A 525 1.16 -32.06 1.02
N LEU A 526 1.13 -33.15 1.77
CA LEU A 526 0.46 -34.39 1.42
C LEU A 526 -1.06 -34.23 1.51
N ALA A 527 -1.75 -34.53 0.41
CA ALA A 527 -3.21 -34.59 0.34
C ALA A 527 -3.64 -35.85 -0.41
N PHE A 528 -4.92 -36.18 -0.31
CA PHE A 528 -5.51 -37.34 -0.96
C PHE A 528 -6.75 -36.95 -1.77
N ALA A 529 -6.83 -37.39 -3.01
CA ALA A 529 -8.00 -37.22 -3.87
C ALA A 529 -8.79 -38.53 -3.97
N LEU A 530 -10.12 -38.46 -3.89
CA LEU A 530 -10.99 -39.62 -4.08
C LEU A 530 -11.06 -39.96 -5.58
N GLU A 531 -10.63 -41.16 -5.95
CA GLU A 531 -10.74 -41.64 -7.33
C GLU A 531 -12.07 -42.34 -7.54
N THR A 532 -12.88 -41.81 -8.47
CA THR A 532 -14.15 -42.41 -8.88
C THR A 532 -13.90 -43.40 -10.02
N GLY A 533 -14.04 -44.71 -9.77
CA GLY A 533 -13.86 -45.75 -10.80
C GLY A 533 -15.02 -45.92 -11.79
N SER A 534 -15.94 -44.96 -11.97
CA SER A 534 -17.14 -45.13 -12.83
C SER A 534 -17.44 -43.92 -13.74
N PRO A 535 -17.81 -44.13 -15.02
CA PRO A 535 -18.11 -43.08 -16.01
C PRO A 535 -19.22 -42.08 -15.61
N TRP A 536 -20.15 -42.47 -14.74
CA TRP A 536 -21.35 -41.69 -14.39
C TRP A 536 -21.12 -40.49 -13.44
N ALA A 537 -19.95 -40.37 -12.82
CA ALA A 537 -19.63 -39.30 -11.86
C ALA A 537 -19.37 -37.91 -12.49
N ARG A 538 -19.30 -37.82 -13.83
CA ARG A 538 -19.20 -36.52 -14.55
C ARG A 538 -20.55 -35.78 -14.61
N LEU A 539 -21.67 -36.51 -14.62
CA LEU A 539 -23.01 -35.94 -14.80
C LEU A 539 -23.55 -35.26 -13.52
N THR A 540 -23.23 -35.78 -12.34
CA THR A 540 -23.81 -35.32 -11.05
C THR A 540 -23.14 -34.07 -10.45
N ARG A 541 -21.94 -33.71 -10.91
CA ARG A 541 -21.21 -32.50 -10.48
C ARG A 541 -21.90 -31.20 -10.90
N ALA A 542 -22.75 -31.24 -11.93
CA ALA A 542 -23.56 -30.11 -12.38
C ALA A 542 -24.70 -29.76 -11.41
N VAL A 543 -25.24 -30.77 -10.70
CA VAL A 543 -26.44 -30.62 -9.85
C VAL A 543 -26.10 -30.07 -8.46
N ALA A 544 -24.94 -30.45 -7.89
CA ALA A 544 -24.55 -30.10 -6.52
C ALA A 544 -24.16 -28.61 -6.30
N ARG A 545 -23.98 -27.82 -7.37
CA ARG A 545 -23.75 -26.36 -7.26
C ARG A 545 -25.01 -25.60 -6.84
N ARG A 546 -26.20 -26.20 -6.95
CA ARG A 546 -27.47 -25.53 -6.69
C ARG A 546 -27.89 -25.46 -5.21
N ALA A 547 -27.22 -26.17 -4.28
CA ALA A 547 -27.75 -26.40 -2.91
C ALA A 547 -26.94 -25.80 -1.72
N ALA A 548 -25.86 -25.04 -1.93
CA ALA A 548 -24.93 -24.63 -0.85
C ALA A 548 -25.22 -23.27 -0.17
N LEU A 549 -26.49 -22.94 0.10
CA LEU A 549 -26.91 -21.66 0.71
C LEU A 549 -27.81 -21.88 1.95
N SER A 550 -27.25 -22.13 3.15
CA SER A 550 -27.94 -21.85 4.43
C SER A 550 -26.98 -21.71 5.63
N ARG A 551 -27.40 -21.06 6.74
CA ARG A 551 -26.65 -19.99 7.45
C ARG A 551 -25.88 -20.27 8.79
N PRO A 552 -26.12 -21.25 9.68
CA PRO A 552 -25.80 -21.04 11.12
C PRO A 552 -24.46 -21.57 11.69
N VAL A 553 -23.52 -22.12 10.91
CA VAL A 553 -22.33 -22.85 11.45
C VAL A 553 -21.14 -21.93 11.85
N ARG A 554 -21.23 -20.62 11.68
CA ARG A 554 -20.04 -19.74 11.61
C ARG A 554 -19.45 -19.22 12.93
N LEU A 555 -20.07 -19.39 14.10
CA LEU A 555 -19.81 -18.47 15.22
C LEU A 555 -18.77 -18.83 16.30
N ALA A 556 -18.40 -20.08 16.56
CA ALA A 556 -17.99 -20.40 17.95
C ALA A 556 -16.48 -20.53 18.32
N ARG A 557 -15.44 -20.05 17.59
CA ARG A 557 -14.08 -20.62 17.84
C ARG A 557 -12.80 -19.76 17.86
N ARG A 558 -12.80 -18.52 18.36
CA ARG A 558 -11.52 -17.79 18.60
C ARG A 558 -11.46 -17.12 19.96
N ARG A 559 -10.65 -17.69 20.87
CA ARG A 559 -10.12 -17.16 22.15
C ARG A 559 -9.22 -18.33 22.63
N VAL A 560 -7.93 -18.28 22.97
CA VAL A 560 -7.09 -17.32 23.69
C VAL A 560 -5.61 -17.74 23.47
N ARG A 561 -4.67 -16.82 23.17
CA ARG A 561 -3.22 -16.90 23.52
C ARG A 561 -2.50 -15.57 23.26
N GLY A 562 -1.59 -15.22 24.17
CA GLY A 562 -0.70 -14.05 24.18
C GLY A 562 -0.52 -13.56 25.61
N LEU A 563 0.70 -13.43 26.14
CA LEU A 563 1.04 -12.64 27.36
C LEU A 563 2.54 -12.75 27.75
N HIS A 564 3.46 -12.00 27.09
CA HIS A 564 4.72 -11.52 27.74
C HIS A 564 5.49 -10.47 26.90
N SER A 565 5.41 -10.54 25.56
CA SER A 565 5.62 -9.33 24.70
C SER A 565 4.62 -8.20 25.01
N SER A 566 3.67 -8.51 25.91
CA SER A 566 2.81 -7.58 26.62
C SER A 566 3.59 -6.53 27.40
N VAL A 567 4.45 -6.80 28.39
CA VAL A 567 4.69 -5.84 29.50
C VAL A 567 5.39 -4.51 29.11
N ARG A 568 6.43 -4.52 28.27
CA ARG A 568 7.08 -3.28 27.80
C ARG A 568 6.25 -2.54 26.74
N ARG A 569 5.58 -3.30 25.86
CA ARG A 569 4.47 -2.81 25.01
C ARG A 569 3.28 -2.32 25.84
N THR A 570 3.17 -2.77 27.09
CA THR A 570 2.15 -2.36 28.04
C THR A 570 2.57 -0.98 28.54
N LEU A 571 3.72 -0.79 29.19
CA LEU A 571 4.12 0.49 29.82
C LEU A 571 4.21 1.70 28.88
N THR A 572 4.81 1.58 27.68
CA THR A 572 4.81 2.66 26.67
C THR A 572 3.57 2.61 25.77
N GLY A 573 2.81 1.53 25.88
CA GLY A 573 1.56 1.33 25.19
C GLY A 573 0.54 2.36 25.60
N ARG A 574 -0.23 2.79 24.60
CA ARG A 574 -1.36 3.71 24.77
C ARG A 574 -2.25 3.34 25.96
N ASN A 575 -2.53 2.04 26.16
CA ASN A 575 -3.38 1.59 27.27
C ASN A 575 -2.78 1.87 28.64
N THR A 576 -1.46 1.72 28.84
CA THR A 576 -0.87 1.97 30.16
C THR A 576 -0.70 3.43 30.44
N LYS A 577 -0.36 4.26 29.44
CA LYS A 577 -0.38 5.71 29.60
C LYS A 577 -1.78 6.21 29.99
N ILE A 578 -2.84 5.65 29.41
CA ILE A 578 -4.23 5.91 29.81
C ILE A 578 -4.49 5.48 31.26
N VAL A 579 -4.03 4.29 31.66
CA VAL A 579 -4.19 3.80 33.04
C VAL A 579 -3.46 4.72 34.03
N VAL A 580 -2.21 5.10 33.73
CA VAL A 580 -1.40 6.01 34.55
C VAL A 580 -2.03 7.40 34.60
N PHE A 581 -2.55 7.90 33.48
CA PHE A 581 -3.31 9.15 33.46
C PHE A 581 -4.52 9.08 34.40
N ASN A 582 -5.36 8.04 34.28
CA ASN A 582 -6.60 7.90 35.04
C ASN A 582 -6.38 7.61 36.54
N ARG A 583 -5.25 7.00 36.92
CA ARG A 583 -4.97 6.59 38.30
C ARG A 583 -4.01 7.52 39.04
N VAL A 584 -3.10 8.18 38.31
CA VAL A 584 -1.98 8.94 38.89
C VAL A 584 -2.04 10.41 38.46
N LEU A 585 -1.90 10.71 37.17
CA LEU A 585 -1.75 12.11 36.71
C LEU A 585 -3.00 12.96 36.98
N SER A 586 -4.19 12.37 36.82
CA SER A 586 -5.48 13.05 37.10
C SER A 586 -5.69 13.40 38.58
N ARG A 587 -4.84 12.94 39.49
CA ARG A 587 -4.86 13.37 40.91
C ARG A 587 -4.08 14.66 41.16
N LEU A 588 -3.25 15.10 40.21
CA LEU A 588 -2.53 16.37 40.31
C LEU A 588 -3.50 17.56 40.22
N PRO A 589 -3.25 18.68 40.92
CA PRO A 589 -4.15 19.82 40.92
C PRO A 589 -4.30 20.42 39.51
N VAL A 590 -5.55 20.71 39.15
CA VAL A 590 -5.92 21.49 37.95
C VAL A 590 -5.34 22.90 38.10
N ARG A 591 -4.80 23.43 37.01
CA ARG A 591 -4.25 24.79 36.93
C ARG A 591 -5.30 25.72 36.37
N THR A 592 -5.69 26.72 37.13
CA THR A 592 -6.57 27.80 36.70
C THR A 592 -6.01 28.50 35.46
N GLY A 593 -6.86 28.72 34.46
CA GLY A 593 -6.51 29.36 33.19
C GLY A 593 -5.77 28.47 32.19
N LEU A 594 -5.43 27.21 32.50
CA LEU A 594 -4.76 26.31 31.56
C LEU A 594 -5.77 25.70 30.58
N ALA A 595 -5.59 25.98 29.29
CA ALA A 595 -6.41 25.43 28.20
C ALA A 595 -5.57 24.57 27.24
N VAL A 596 -6.06 23.37 26.91
CA VAL A 596 -5.44 22.49 25.90
C VAL A 596 -6.29 22.49 24.64
N PHE A 597 -5.69 22.94 23.55
CA PHE A 597 -6.28 23.02 22.21
C PHE A 597 -5.78 21.87 21.33
N GLU A 598 -6.69 21.28 20.55
CA GLU A 598 -6.35 20.29 19.54
C GLU A 598 -7.30 20.39 18.33
N SER A 599 -6.73 20.46 17.13
CA SER A 599 -7.50 20.40 15.88
C SER A 599 -7.06 19.21 15.02
N GLN A 600 -8.03 18.50 14.44
CA GLN A 600 -7.81 17.35 13.55
C GLN A 600 -6.85 16.31 14.13
N LEU A 601 -7.03 15.97 15.41
CA LEU A 601 -6.17 15.06 16.17
C LEU A 601 -4.70 15.53 16.28
N GLY A 602 -4.49 16.84 16.30
CA GLY A 602 -3.19 17.50 16.43
C GLY A 602 -2.41 17.61 15.12
N ARG A 603 -3.04 17.44 13.96
CA ARG A 603 -2.33 17.52 12.67
C ARG A 603 -1.97 18.94 12.27
N HIS A 604 -2.85 19.89 12.60
CA HIS A 604 -2.79 21.26 12.09
C HIS A 604 -3.29 22.26 13.14
N TYR A 605 -2.84 23.51 13.02
CA TYR A 605 -3.45 24.67 13.64
C TYR A 605 -4.55 25.21 12.69
N SER A 606 -5.79 24.78 12.91
CA SER A 606 -6.91 25.07 12.01
C SER A 606 -8.27 24.90 12.70
N ASP A 607 -9.35 25.18 11.98
CA ASP A 607 -10.73 24.87 12.37
C ASP A 607 -11.21 25.62 13.63
N ASN A 608 -12.33 25.22 14.22
CA ASN A 608 -12.96 25.92 15.34
C ASN A 608 -12.01 26.23 16.52
N PRO A 609 -11.10 25.33 16.94
CA PRO A 609 -10.16 25.63 18.02
C PRO A 609 -9.20 26.79 17.71
N LYS A 610 -8.80 26.98 16.44
CA LYS A 610 -7.94 28.09 16.01
C LYS A 610 -8.64 29.43 16.21
N TYR A 611 -9.91 29.54 15.82
CA TYR A 611 -10.66 30.80 15.91
C TYR A 611 -11.05 31.14 17.36
N ILE A 612 -11.33 30.14 18.21
CA ILE A 612 -11.47 30.36 19.66
C ILE A 612 -10.14 30.90 20.24
N TYR A 613 -9.00 30.29 19.88
CA TYR A 613 -7.70 30.71 20.36
C TYR A 613 -7.34 32.14 19.91
N ARG A 614 -7.57 32.48 18.64
CA ARG A 614 -7.39 33.85 18.13
C ARG A 614 -8.25 34.86 18.87
N GLU A 615 -9.52 34.54 19.13
CA GLU A 615 -10.40 35.45 19.86
C GLU A 615 -9.96 35.66 21.32
N LEU A 616 -9.48 34.61 21.99
CA LEU A 616 -8.93 34.74 23.35
C LEU A 616 -7.70 35.66 23.39
N ARG A 617 -6.83 35.57 22.37
CA ARG A 617 -5.68 36.48 22.22
C ARG A 617 -6.14 37.91 21.97
N ARG A 618 -7.04 38.11 21.01
CA ARG A 618 -7.55 39.43 20.60
C ARG A 618 -8.28 40.15 21.74
N SER A 619 -9.10 39.43 22.49
CA SER A 619 -9.85 39.97 23.63
C SER A 619 -9.02 40.11 24.92
N GLY A 620 -7.74 39.72 24.92
CA GLY A 620 -6.85 39.86 26.07
C GLY A 620 -7.25 39.03 27.29
N ARG A 621 -8.02 37.94 27.10
CA ARG A 621 -8.49 37.11 28.22
C ARG A 621 -7.35 36.25 28.76
N PRO A 622 -7.13 36.20 30.09
CA PRO A 622 -5.99 35.50 30.68
C PRO A 622 -6.15 33.98 30.49
N VAL A 623 -5.37 33.40 29.58
CA VAL A 623 -5.33 31.96 29.32
C VAL A 623 -3.89 31.49 29.09
N THR A 624 -3.51 30.38 29.71
CA THR A 624 -2.27 29.66 29.37
C THR A 624 -2.61 28.60 28.33
N ALA A 625 -2.30 28.86 27.06
CA ALA A 625 -2.63 27.95 25.97
C ALA A 625 -1.56 26.87 25.76
N VAL A 626 -2.01 25.63 25.61
CA VAL A 626 -1.19 24.49 25.19
C VAL A 626 -1.79 23.90 23.91
N TRP A 627 -1.00 23.81 22.85
CA TRP A 627 -1.42 23.19 21.59
C TRP A 627 -0.81 21.80 21.41
N SER A 628 -1.65 20.84 21.03
CA SER A 628 -1.29 19.45 20.73
C SER A 628 -0.89 19.28 19.27
N TYR A 629 0.31 18.77 18.99
CA TYR A 629 0.77 18.43 17.63
C TYR A 629 1.09 16.94 17.46
N ALA A 630 0.79 16.34 16.31
CA ALA A 630 0.91 14.90 16.07
C ALA A 630 2.27 14.51 15.49
N SER A 631 2.69 15.19 14.42
CA SER A 631 3.92 14.90 13.66
C SER A 631 4.95 16.02 13.81
N SER A 632 4.61 17.23 13.33
CA SER A 632 5.48 18.40 13.31
C SER A 632 4.84 19.58 14.06
N PRO A 633 5.62 20.39 14.80
CA PRO A 633 5.14 21.65 15.38
C PRO A 633 5.06 22.80 14.35
N ALA A 634 5.54 22.61 13.12
CA ALA A 634 5.52 23.67 12.10
C ALA A 634 4.09 24.15 11.78
N GLY A 635 3.91 25.47 11.69
CA GLY A 635 2.62 26.12 11.41
C GLY A 635 1.70 26.28 12.63
N PHE A 636 2.14 25.88 13.83
CA PHE A 636 1.46 26.21 15.08
C PHE A 636 1.93 27.58 15.62
N PRO A 637 1.12 28.26 16.43
CA PRO A 637 1.45 29.58 16.96
C PRO A 637 2.62 29.53 17.95
N ASP A 638 3.56 30.47 17.80
CA ASP A 638 4.79 30.54 18.61
C ASP A 638 4.53 31.02 20.05
N ASP A 639 3.42 31.72 20.28
CA ASP A 639 3.03 32.23 21.59
C ASP A 639 2.30 31.21 22.46
N ALA A 640 2.07 29.99 21.95
CA ALA A 640 1.51 28.87 22.71
C ALA A 640 2.54 27.80 23.04
N ARG A 641 2.38 27.12 24.17
CA ARG A 641 3.20 25.95 24.49
C ARG A 641 2.80 24.76 23.64
N LEU A 642 3.73 24.22 22.85
CA LEU A 642 3.48 23.04 22.01
C LEU A 642 3.82 21.72 22.72
N VAL A 643 2.94 20.72 22.59
CA VAL A 643 3.16 19.36 23.14
C VAL A 643 2.85 18.28 22.12
N LYS A 644 3.73 17.26 22.00
CA LYS A 644 3.51 16.14 21.09
C LYS A 644 2.39 15.23 21.58
N ARG A 645 1.35 15.01 20.78
CA ARG A 645 0.19 14.15 21.09
C ARG A 645 0.63 12.74 21.50
N GLY A 646 0.10 12.25 22.62
CA GLY A 646 0.41 10.93 23.18
C GLY A 646 1.75 10.82 23.92
N SER A 647 2.51 11.91 24.02
CA SER A 647 3.66 12.04 24.94
C SER A 647 3.20 12.15 26.40
N TRP A 648 4.12 11.97 27.34
CA TRP A 648 3.82 12.21 28.76
C TRP A 648 3.50 13.68 29.04
N ALA A 649 4.14 14.62 28.35
CA ALA A 649 3.83 16.05 28.45
C ALA A 649 2.38 16.36 28.02
N TYR A 650 1.90 15.69 26.97
CA TYR A 650 0.50 15.78 26.53
C TYR A 650 -0.49 15.25 27.57
N TYR A 651 -0.23 14.07 28.14
CA TYR A 651 -1.08 13.52 29.20
C TYR A 651 -1.03 14.36 30.48
N LEU A 652 0.12 14.93 30.83
CA LEU A 652 0.27 15.83 31.98
C LEU A 652 -0.48 17.15 31.76
N ALA A 653 -0.41 17.72 30.55
CA ALA A 653 -1.14 18.94 30.21
C ALA A 653 -2.66 18.71 30.33
N LEU A 654 -3.18 17.65 29.70
CA LEU A 654 -4.61 17.30 29.81
C LEU A 654 -5.04 17.04 31.25
N ALA A 655 -4.22 16.36 32.06
CA ALA A 655 -4.57 16.03 33.43
C ALA A 655 -4.72 17.26 34.34
N ARG A 656 -4.04 18.36 33.99
CA ARG A 656 -4.00 19.60 34.78
C ARG A 656 -4.77 20.75 34.13
N ALA A 657 -5.30 20.58 32.93
CA ALA A 657 -6.00 21.64 32.21
C ALA A 657 -7.38 21.91 32.83
N GLN A 658 -7.70 23.19 32.97
CA GLN A 658 -9.05 23.64 33.30
C GLN A 658 -9.97 23.52 32.07
N PHE A 659 -9.44 23.75 30.86
CA PHE A 659 -10.22 23.69 29.63
C PHE A 659 -9.65 22.67 28.63
N TRP A 660 -10.52 21.83 28.09
CA TRP A 660 -10.26 20.94 26.97
C TRP A 660 -11.05 21.46 25.75
N ILE A 661 -10.37 21.79 24.66
CA ILE A 661 -10.99 22.34 23.44
C ILE A 661 -10.53 21.54 22.23
N ASP A 662 -11.46 20.84 21.57
CA ASP A 662 -11.18 20.14 20.31
C ASP A 662 -12.41 20.02 19.40
N ASN A 663 -12.16 19.56 18.16
CA ASN A 663 -13.18 19.38 17.11
C ASN A 663 -13.44 17.93 16.66
N GLN A 664 -12.80 16.92 17.27
CA GLN A 664 -12.82 15.52 16.82
C GLN A 664 -12.89 14.52 17.98
N GLY A 665 -12.21 14.84 19.08
CA GLY A 665 -12.23 14.11 20.33
C GLY A 665 -10.85 13.76 20.86
N PHE A 666 -10.56 14.18 22.09
CA PHE A 666 -9.48 13.62 22.90
C PHE A 666 -9.67 12.11 23.14
N PRO A 667 -8.58 11.33 23.36
CA PRO A 667 -8.67 9.87 23.52
C PRO A 667 -9.78 9.43 24.48
N ASP A 668 -10.72 8.61 24.00
CA ASP A 668 -12.02 8.30 24.65
C ASP A 668 -11.95 7.60 26.02
N ARG A 669 -10.77 7.09 26.40
CA ARG A 669 -10.55 6.38 27.67
C ARG A 669 -9.93 7.25 28.76
N LEU A 670 -9.65 8.52 28.48
CA LEU A 670 -9.18 9.45 29.49
C LEU A 670 -10.36 9.93 30.33
N ARG A 671 -10.22 9.81 31.65
CA ARG A 671 -11.15 10.31 32.65
C ARG A 671 -11.01 11.83 32.71
N LYS A 672 -12.05 12.54 32.28
CA LYS A 672 -12.18 13.98 32.52
C LYS A 672 -12.43 14.20 34.01
N ARG A 673 -11.82 15.24 34.57
CA ARG A 673 -12.09 15.68 35.94
C ARG A 673 -13.35 16.55 36.00
N PRO A 674 -14.08 16.57 37.13
CA PRO A 674 -15.19 17.51 37.32
C PRO A 674 -14.78 18.98 37.15
N GLU A 675 -13.56 19.33 37.57
CA GLU A 675 -13.02 20.70 37.50
C GLU A 675 -12.51 21.09 36.11
N THR A 676 -12.50 20.16 35.15
CA THR A 676 -12.12 20.42 33.76
C THR A 676 -13.37 20.60 32.92
N THR A 677 -13.52 21.73 32.25
CA THR A 677 -14.57 22.01 31.27
C THR A 677 -14.13 21.57 29.88
N TYR A 678 -14.88 20.66 29.26
CA TYR A 678 -14.65 20.16 27.91
C TYR A 678 -15.64 20.78 26.93
N ILE A 679 -15.12 21.68 26.10
CA ILE A 679 -15.80 22.38 25.03
C ILE A 679 -15.53 21.62 23.73
N GLN A 680 -16.53 20.88 23.23
CA GLN A 680 -16.46 20.16 21.97
C GLN A 680 -17.09 21.01 20.86
N THR A 681 -16.29 21.35 19.85
CA THR A 681 -16.75 22.19 18.74
C THR A 681 -17.28 21.40 17.57
N TRP A 682 -16.95 20.10 17.48
CA TRP A 682 -17.12 19.29 16.27
C TRP A 682 -16.53 19.97 15.02
N HIS A 683 -16.83 19.44 13.84
CA HIS A 683 -16.14 19.81 12.59
C HIS A 683 -17.05 19.85 11.35
N GLY A 684 -18.37 19.93 11.50
CA GLY A 684 -19.30 20.03 10.36
C GLY A 684 -20.71 19.53 10.68
N SER A 685 -21.70 20.16 10.05
CA SER A 685 -23.10 19.70 10.08
C SER A 685 -23.28 18.36 9.36
N ALA A 686 -24.23 17.57 9.84
CA ALA A 686 -24.42 16.21 9.37
C ALA A 686 -25.33 16.13 8.13
N PHE A 687 -24.76 15.89 6.94
CA PHE A 687 -25.56 15.34 5.84
C PHE A 687 -25.70 13.82 5.97
N LYS A 688 -24.57 13.13 6.11
CA LYS A 688 -24.51 11.67 6.26
C LYS A 688 -24.99 11.25 7.63
N LEU A 689 -25.55 10.04 7.75
CA LEU A 689 -25.91 9.46 9.03
C LEU A 689 -24.71 9.46 10.00
N MET A 690 -24.91 9.92 11.23
CA MET A 690 -23.86 10.09 12.24
C MET A 690 -24.05 9.16 13.43
N GLY A 691 -22.94 8.75 14.03
CA GLY A 691 -22.97 7.98 15.27
C GLY A 691 -23.91 6.77 15.20
N LEU A 692 -24.83 6.71 16.15
CA LEU A 692 -25.83 5.66 16.36
C LEU A 692 -26.86 5.53 15.22
N ASP A 693 -26.94 6.51 14.32
CA ASP A 693 -27.81 6.40 13.14
C ASP A 693 -27.13 5.69 11.98
N GLN A 694 -25.80 5.59 11.98
CA GLN A 694 -25.09 4.82 10.97
C GLN A 694 -25.50 3.35 11.08
N PRO A 695 -26.01 2.71 10.01
CA PRO A 695 -26.42 1.31 10.06
C PRO A 695 -25.32 0.41 10.61
N ARG A 696 -24.07 0.68 10.22
CA ARG A 696 -22.88 -0.03 10.68
C ARG A 696 -22.62 0.10 12.19
N LEU A 697 -22.88 1.25 12.81
CA LEU A 697 -22.68 1.45 14.25
C LEU A 697 -23.89 0.99 15.05
N LYS A 698 -25.11 1.26 14.54
CA LYS A 698 -26.39 0.85 15.12
C LYS A 698 -26.52 -0.67 15.22
N SER A 699 -26.18 -1.36 14.13
CA SER A 699 -26.09 -2.83 14.09
C SER A 699 -24.71 -3.36 14.46
N GLY A 700 -23.77 -2.46 14.76
CA GLY A 700 -22.39 -2.78 15.12
C GLY A 700 -22.29 -3.34 16.55
N PRO A 701 -21.10 -3.82 16.93
CA PRO A 701 -20.86 -4.31 18.28
C PRO A 701 -21.17 -3.26 19.35
N ALA A 702 -21.78 -3.68 20.46
CA ALA A 702 -22.09 -2.79 21.61
C ALA A 702 -20.87 -2.00 22.13
N GLY A 703 -19.65 -2.52 21.93
CA GLY A 703 -18.41 -1.84 22.28
C GLY A 703 -18.14 -0.55 21.50
N ASP A 704 -18.55 -0.47 20.24
CA ASP A 704 -18.38 0.72 19.40
C ASP A 704 -19.38 1.81 19.79
N GLN A 705 -20.64 1.43 20.07
CA GLN A 705 -21.64 2.34 20.66
C GLN A 705 -21.23 2.82 22.05
N ALA A 706 -20.70 1.93 22.90
CA ALA A 706 -20.20 2.30 24.22
C ALA A 706 -18.99 3.23 24.15
N ARG A 707 -18.13 3.10 23.12
CA ARG A 707 -17.03 4.02 22.86
C ARG A 707 -17.54 5.41 22.51
N LEU A 708 -18.55 5.50 21.64
CA LEU A 708 -19.22 6.75 21.32
C LEU A 708 -19.85 7.38 22.58
N ARG A 709 -20.63 6.60 23.34
CA ARG A 709 -21.25 7.06 24.61
C ARG A 709 -20.22 7.58 25.61
N ARG A 710 -19.08 6.91 25.79
CA ARG A 710 -17.99 7.39 26.67
C ARG A 710 -17.34 8.68 26.17
N MET A 711 -17.24 8.83 24.86
CA MET A 711 -16.68 10.05 24.28
C MET A 711 -17.60 11.24 24.58
N VAL A 712 -18.89 11.12 24.24
CA VAL A 712 -19.88 12.20 24.39
C VAL A 712 -20.24 12.51 25.83
N ALA A 713 -20.23 11.52 26.73
CA ALA A 713 -20.51 11.73 28.16
C ALA A 713 -19.46 12.58 28.90
N ARG A 714 -18.33 12.92 28.25
CA ARG A 714 -17.31 13.81 28.81
C ARG A 714 -17.46 15.24 28.34
N PHE A 715 -18.28 15.50 27.33
CA PHE A 715 -18.50 16.87 26.89
C PHE A 715 -19.29 17.58 27.97
N ASP A 716 -18.85 18.77 28.35
CA ASP A 716 -19.66 19.66 29.20
C ASP A 716 -20.46 20.61 28.30
N CYS A 717 -19.89 20.95 27.14
CA CYS A 717 -20.49 21.80 26.13
C CYS A 717 -20.27 21.19 24.73
N PHE A 718 -21.29 21.27 23.88
CA PHE A 718 -21.23 20.90 22.47
C PHE A 718 -21.81 22.03 21.61
N LEU A 719 -21.03 22.58 20.68
CA LEU A 719 -21.49 23.65 19.80
C LEU A 719 -22.44 23.10 18.73
N VAL A 720 -23.52 23.84 18.45
CA VAL A 720 -24.47 23.51 17.38
C VAL A 720 -24.71 24.72 16.50
N ARG A 721 -24.87 24.48 15.18
CA ARG A 721 -25.11 25.54 14.20
C ARG A 721 -26.58 25.84 13.92
N SER A 722 -27.45 24.86 14.14
CA SER A 722 -28.87 24.96 13.83
C SER A 722 -29.68 23.86 14.53
N GLY A 723 -31.01 23.98 14.47
CA GLY A 723 -31.91 22.89 14.85
C GLY A 723 -31.58 21.56 14.17
N HIS A 724 -31.12 21.59 12.92
CA HIS A 724 -30.69 20.39 12.18
C HIS A 724 -29.55 19.65 12.89
N ASP A 725 -28.54 20.34 13.40
CA ASP A 725 -27.45 19.71 14.16
C ASP A 725 -27.95 19.07 15.46
N THR A 726 -28.98 19.64 16.07
CA THR A 726 -29.60 19.09 17.29
C THR A 726 -30.34 17.79 16.98
N GLU A 727 -31.17 17.80 15.93
CA GLU A 727 -32.01 16.65 15.53
C GLU A 727 -31.20 15.50 14.92
N THR A 728 -30.06 15.81 14.27
CA THR A 728 -29.27 14.82 13.53
C THR A 728 -27.96 14.51 14.22
N LEU A 729 -27.01 15.45 14.23
CA LEU A 729 -25.66 15.23 14.74
C LEU A 729 -25.67 14.90 16.25
N CYS A 730 -26.37 15.70 17.07
CA CYS A 730 -26.42 15.52 18.51
C CYS A 730 -27.18 14.25 18.88
N SER A 731 -28.36 14.05 18.27
CA SER A 731 -29.16 12.83 18.43
C SER A 731 -28.38 11.57 18.03
N GLY A 732 -27.81 11.58 16.82
CA GLY A 732 -27.03 10.47 16.28
C GLY A 732 -25.78 10.18 17.11
N LEU A 733 -25.05 11.20 17.59
CA LEU A 733 -23.90 10.98 18.48
C LEU A 733 -24.33 10.59 19.91
N GLY A 734 -25.57 10.88 20.31
CA GLY A 734 -26.07 10.70 21.68
C GLY A 734 -25.51 11.73 22.66
N VAL A 735 -25.33 12.97 22.21
CA VAL A 735 -24.86 14.08 23.04
C VAL A 735 -25.90 14.38 24.13
N ARG A 736 -25.42 14.54 25.37
CA ARG A 736 -26.25 14.86 26.54
C ARG A 736 -25.71 16.05 27.34
N SER A 737 -24.63 16.65 26.86
CA SER A 737 -24.04 17.85 27.45
C SER A 737 -24.91 19.06 27.17
N GLU A 738 -24.54 20.20 27.74
CA GLU A 738 -25.13 21.46 27.30
C GLU A 738 -24.88 21.64 25.78
N LEU A 739 -25.93 21.99 25.04
CA LEU A 739 -25.83 22.40 23.66
C LEU A 739 -25.68 23.92 23.62
N LEU A 740 -24.68 24.41 22.89
CA LEU A 740 -24.39 25.82 22.77
C LEU A 740 -24.74 26.30 21.35
N PRO A 741 -25.92 26.92 21.14
CA PRO A 741 -26.40 27.35 19.83
C PRO A 741 -25.76 28.67 19.40
N VAL A 742 -24.49 28.60 18.98
CA VAL A 742 -23.69 29.78 18.65
C VAL A 742 -23.11 29.76 17.24
N GLY A 743 -23.33 28.68 16.48
CA GLY A 743 -22.61 28.47 15.22
C GLY A 743 -21.21 27.92 15.45
N TYR A 744 -20.41 27.90 14.39
CA TYR A 744 -19.03 27.44 14.44
C TYR A 744 -18.03 28.61 14.40
N PRO A 745 -17.07 28.68 15.34
CA PRO A 745 -16.00 29.69 15.33
C PRO A 745 -15.26 29.83 14.00
N ARG A 746 -15.06 28.73 13.26
CA ARG A 746 -14.40 28.77 11.93
C ARG A 746 -15.24 29.44 10.84
N ASN A 747 -16.54 29.59 11.08
CA ASN A 747 -17.49 30.21 10.17
C ASN A 747 -17.69 31.70 10.46
N ASP A 748 -17.19 32.22 11.59
CA ASP A 748 -17.30 33.65 11.90
C ASP A 748 -16.77 34.56 10.78
N PRO A 749 -15.61 34.25 10.14
CA PRO A 749 -15.12 35.04 9.01
C PRO A 749 -15.97 34.93 7.74
N LEU A 750 -16.73 33.83 7.57
CA LEU A 750 -17.61 33.67 6.40
C LEU A 750 -18.80 34.63 6.47
N VAL A 751 -19.14 35.10 7.67
CA VAL A 751 -20.20 36.10 7.90
C VAL A 751 -19.62 37.51 7.96
N ASN A 752 -18.51 37.71 8.66
CA ASN A 752 -17.95 39.04 8.91
C ASN A 752 -16.93 39.51 7.88
N GLY A 753 -16.45 38.61 7.01
CA GLY A 753 -15.24 38.84 6.23
C GLY A 753 -13.97 38.87 7.09
N VAL A 754 -12.90 39.43 6.55
CA VAL A 754 -11.56 39.46 7.17
C VAL A 754 -11.21 40.76 7.90
N ALA A 755 -12.00 41.82 7.72
CA ALA A 755 -11.65 43.18 8.16
C ALA A 755 -11.40 43.31 9.68
N GLY A 756 -12.07 42.48 10.50
CA GLY A 756 -11.92 42.47 11.95
C GLY A 756 -10.81 41.58 12.50
N ASP A 757 -10.04 40.89 11.64
CA ASP A 757 -8.97 39.96 12.02
C ASP A 757 -7.76 40.16 11.09
N PRO A 758 -6.78 41.02 11.47
CA PRO A 758 -5.60 41.30 10.66
C PRO A 758 -4.74 40.06 10.37
N GLU A 759 -4.69 39.08 11.30
CA GLU A 759 -3.94 37.84 11.06
C GLU A 759 -4.60 37.01 9.98
N LEU A 760 -5.94 36.92 9.99
CA LEU A 760 -6.68 36.24 8.93
C LEU A 760 -6.59 36.99 7.60
N ALA A 761 -6.66 38.32 7.61
CA ALA A 761 -6.50 39.12 6.40
C ALA A 761 -5.13 38.88 5.75
N ALA A 762 -4.05 38.84 6.54
CA ALA A 762 -2.71 38.50 6.07
C ALA A 762 -2.62 37.05 5.57
N GLU A 763 -3.25 36.10 6.26
CA GLU A 763 -3.31 34.69 5.86
C GLU A 763 -4.03 34.51 4.50
N VAL A 764 -5.15 35.19 4.31
CA VAL A 764 -5.92 35.17 3.05
C VAL A 764 -5.15 35.84 1.93
N ALA A 765 -4.50 36.99 2.19
CA ALA A 765 -3.70 37.69 1.18
C ALA A 765 -2.47 36.85 0.76
N SER A 766 -1.74 36.27 1.72
CA SER A 766 -0.61 35.40 1.42
C SER A 766 -1.04 34.14 0.67
N LEU A 767 -2.21 33.57 0.98
CA LEU A 767 -2.73 32.43 0.25
C LEU A 767 -3.19 32.81 -1.17
N ARG A 768 -3.76 34.00 -1.37
CA ARG A 768 -4.11 34.52 -2.70
C ARG A 768 -2.88 34.61 -3.61
N ASP A 769 -1.83 35.24 -3.12
CA ASP A 769 -0.54 35.41 -3.81
C ASP A 769 0.10 34.04 -4.11
N ALA A 770 0.18 33.15 -3.11
CA ALA A 770 0.75 31.81 -3.28
C ALA A 770 -0.02 30.93 -4.29
N LEU A 771 -1.31 31.21 -4.51
CA LEU A 771 -2.14 30.51 -5.50
C LEU A 771 -2.13 31.20 -6.87
N GLY A 772 -1.59 32.42 -6.98
CA GLY A 772 -1.55 33.23 -8.19
C GLY A 772 -2.93 33.68 -8.65
N LEU A 773 -3.76 34.15 -7.72
CA LEU A 773 -5.15 34.58 -7.96
C LEU A 773 -5.29 36.10 -8.12
N ASP A 774 -4.28 36.73 -8.72
CA ASP A 774 -4.20 38.19 -8.92
C ASP A 774 -4.40 38.60 -10.39
N ASP A 775 -4.60 37.64 -11.29
CA ASP A 775 -4.78 37.84 -12.73
C ASP A 775 -6.23 38.13 -13.15
N GLY A 776 -7.14 38.30 -12.18
CA GLY A 776 -8.56 38.62 -12.40
C GLY A 776 -9.47 37.42 -12.60
N ARG A 777 -8.94 36.19 -12.68
CA ARG A 777 -9.75 34.97 -12.80
C ARG A 777 -10.46 34.61 -11.49
N ARG A 778 -11.67 34.06 -11.62
CA ARG A 778 -12.50 33.59 -10.50
C ARG A 778 -12.00 32.24 -9.98
N ALA A 779 -11.96 32.06 -8.66
CA ALA A 779 -11.51 30.81 -8.05
C ALA A 779 -12.70 29.86 -7.81
N VAL A 780 -12.65 28.67 -8.40
CA VAL A 780 -13.63 27.59 -8.16
C VAL A 780 -13.02 26.56 -7.24
N LEU A 781 -13.60 26.34 -6.05
CA LEU A 781 -13.15 25.31 -5.13
C LEU A 781 -13.83 23.98 -5.43
N TYR A 782 -13.06 22.95 -5.79
CA TYR A 782 -13.54 21.58 -5.86
C TYR A 782 -13.18 20.80 -4.60
N ALA A 783 -14.18 20.47 -3.78
CA ALA A 783 -14.00 19.82 -2.49
C ALA A 783 -14.98 18.65 -2.28
N PRO A 784 -14.78 17.50 -2.96
CA PRO A 784 -15.68 16.36 -2.89
C PRO A 784 -15.48 15.55 -1.61
N THR A 785 -16.44 14.67 -1.32
CA THR A 785 -16.37 13.79 -0.18
C THR A 785 -15.33 12.71 -0.39
N TYR A 786 -14.66 12.33 0.69
CA TYR A 786 -13.74 11.21 0.71
C TYR A 786 -14.39 9.89 0.29
N VAL A 787 -13.82 9.28 -0.76
CA VAL A 787 -14.20 7.96 -1.24
C VAL A 787 -13.22 6.92 -0.73
N THR A 788 -13.73 5.75 -0.33
CA THR A 788 -12.89 4.58 -0.01
C THR A 788 -13.01 3.53 -1.11
N GLY A 789 -11.88 3.02 -1.59
CA GLY A 789 -11.83 1.92 -2.56
C GLY A 789 -12.21 0.56 -1.95
N PRO A 790 -12.12 -0.52 -2.75
CA PRO A 790 -12.55 -1.85 -2.33
C PRO A 790 -11.96 -2.29 -0.99
N LYS A 791 -12.82 -2.80 -0.10
CA LYS A 791 -12.48 -3.18 1.30
C LYS A 791 -12.20 -2.01 2.24
N GLY A 792 -12.67 -0.80 1.92
CA GLY A 792 -12.55 0.39 2.78
C GLY A 792 -11.13 0.97 2.81
N ARG A 793 -10.34 0.74 1.75
CA ARG A 793 -8.99 1.32 1.64
C ARG A 793 -9.09 2.78 1.20
N PRO A 794 -8.23 3.67 1.69
CA PRO A 794 -8.16 5.02 1.15
C PRO A 794 -7.95 5.03 -0.35
N VAL A 795 -8.82 5.71 -1.08
CA VAL A 795 -8.41 6.28 -2.37
C VAL A 795 -7.28 7.26 -2.05
N ARG A 796 -6.16 7.20 -2.78
CA ARG A 796 -4.95 7.98 -2.48
C ARG A 796 -4.82 9.23 -3.35
N LEU A 797 -5.48 9.25 -4.50
CA LEU A 797 -5.47 10.33 -5.46
C LEU A 797 -6.92 10.73 -5.75
N LEU A 798 -7.19 12.04 -5.72
CA LEU A 798 -8.45 12.63 -6.13
C LEU A 798 -8.26 13.21 -7.52
N ASP A 799 -8.95 12.65 -8.51
CA ASP A 799 -9.03 13.25 -9.85
C ASP A 799 -9.89 14.52 -9.82
N ALA A 800 -9.52 15.49 -10.66
CA ALA A 800 -10.34 16.66 -10.93
C ALA A 800 -11.72 16.22 -11.48
N PRO A 801 -12.78 17.04 -11.30
CA PRO A 801 -14.12 16.68 -11.75
C PRO A 801 -14.31 16.93 -13.25
N VAL A 802 -13.32 17.54 -13.90
CA VAL A 802 -13.26 17.84 -15.34
C VAL A 802 -11.85 17.51 -15.81
N ASP A 803 -11.72 16.92 -17.00
CA ASP A 803 -10.44 16.74 -17.68
C ASP A 803 -9.67 18.07 -17.74
N PRO A 804 -8.36 18.09 -17.39
CA PRO A 804 -7.64 19.35 -17.32
C PRO A 804 -7.48 20.10 -18.64
N ALA A 805 -7.47 19.40 -19.78
CA ALA A 805 -7.44 20.05 -21.09
C ALA A 805 -8.80 20.69 -21.41
N VAL A 806 -9.90 19.99 -21.10
CA VAL A 806 -11.26 20.52 -21.25
C VAL A 806 -11.47 21.75 -20.37
N PHE A 807 -11.07 21.69 -19.10
CA PHE A 807 -11.18 22.84 -18.20
C PHE A 807 -10.34 24.03 -18.70
N ALA A 808 -9.11 23.78 -19.16
CA ALA A 808 -8.26 24.84 -19.70
C ALA A 808 -8.88 25.52 -20.92
N GLN A 809 -9.46 24.73 -21.82
CA GLN A 809 -10.07 25.21 -23.06
C GLN A 809 -11.39 25.96 -22.82
N GLU A 810 -12.30 25.39 -22.02
CA GLU A 810 -13.68 25.88 -21.90
C GLU A 810 -13.86 26.88 -20.75
N LEU A 811 -13.02 26.83 -19.72
CA LEU A 811 -13.18 27.61 -18.48
C LEU A 811 -11.90 28.35 -18.05
N GLY A 812 -10.74 28.03 -18.63
CA GLY A 812 -9.43 28.43 -18.12
C GLY A 812 -9.08 29.92 -18.26
N GLU A 813 -9.77 30.63 -19.16
CA GLU A 813 -9.65 32.09 -19.31
C GLU A 813 -10.34 32.84 -18.17
N GLU A 814 -11.41 32.26 -17.60
CA GLU A 814 -12.24 32.91 -16.58
C GLU A 814 -12.01 32.35 -15.18
N TYR A 815 -11.66 31.06 -15.07
CA TYR A 815 -11.63 30.35 -13.81
C TYR A 815 -10.29 29.68 -13.51
N VAL A 816 -9.98 29.59 -12.22
CA VAL A 816 -8.93 28.73 -11.67
C VAL A 816 -9.56 27.71 -10.73
N LEU A 817 -9.35 26.41 -10.99
CA LEU A 817 -9.87 25.33 -10.16
C LEU A 817 -8.94 25.01 -8.98
N LEU A 818 -9.38 25.26 -7.76
CA LEU A 818 -8.70 24.84 -6.53
C LEU A 818 -9.16 23.43 -6.14
N VAL A 819 -8.32 22.42 -6.34
CA VAL A 819 -8.64 21.02 -6.04
C VAL A 819 -8.27 20.70 -4.60
N ARG A 820 -9.28 20.48 -3.74
CA ARG A 820 -9.13 20.18 -2.31
C ARG A 820 -9.41 18.71 -2.03
N PRO A 821 -8.38 17.84 -2.04
CA PRO A 821 -8.53 16.46 -1.62
C PRO A 821 -8.81 16.35 -0.12
N HIS A 822 -9.43 15.23 0.29
CA HIS A 822 -9.42 14.83 1.69
C HIS A 822 -7.97 14.62 2.16
N TYR A 823 -7.65 14.87 3.44
CA TYR A 823 -6.29 14.80 3.98
C TYR A 823 -5.59 13.41 3.87
N LEU A 824 -6.33 12.36 3.48
CA LEU A 824 -5.80 11.02 3.19
C LEU A 824 -5.49 10.79 1.71
N CYS A 825 -5.80 11.76 0.87
CA CYS A 825 -5.63 11.79 -0.57
C CYS A 825 -4.68 12.93 -0.96
N ARG A 826 -4.16 12.91 -2.18
CA ARG A 826 -3.57 14.06 -2.86
C ARG A 826 -4.39 14.39 -4.09
N ALA A 827 -4.34 15.63 -4.58
CA ALA A 827 -4.97 15.94 -5.85
C ALA A 827 -4.14 15.33 -6.99
N ASN A 828 -4.81 14.82 -8.02
CA ASN A 828 -4.19 14.38 -9.25
C ASN A 828 -4.26 15.52 -10.28
N VAL A 829 -3.41 16.54 -10.11
CA VAL A 829 -3.33 17.69 -11.02
C VAL A 829 -2.03 17.56 -11.84
N PRO A 830 -2.10 17.32 -13.16
CA PRO A 830 -0.91 17.19 -13.99
C PRO A 830 -0.16 18.53 -14.11
N PRO A 831 1.17 18.53 -14.31
CA PRO A 831 1.97 19.76 -14.41
C PRO A 831 1.44 20.77 -15.44
N GLY A 832 1.03 20.31 -16.63
CA GLY A 832 0.47 21.17 -17.68
C GLY A 832 -0.85 21.84 -17.32
N ALA A 833 -1.58 21.33 -16.32
CA ALA A 833 -2.81 21.93 -15.83
C ALA A 833 -2.57 22.96 -14.71
N ARG A 834 -1.34 23.09 -14.20
CA ARG A 834 -1.03 23.99 -13.08
C ARG A 834 -1.16 25.48 -13.40
N ALA A 835 -1.49 25.86 -14.63
CA ALA A 835 -1.87 27.23 -14.97
C ALA A 835 -3.33 27.52 -14.60
N VAL A 836 -4.21 26.53 -14.70
CA VAL A 836 -5.68 26.64 -14.52
C VAL A 836 -6.23 25.81 -13.35
N MET A 837 -5.45 24.89 -12.79
CA MET A 837 -5.80 24.09 -11.62
C MET A 837 -4.71 24.16 -10.53
N ARG A 838 -5.07 24.11 -9.25
CA ARG A 838 -4.13 24.12 -8.12
C ARG A 838 -4.47 23.01 -7.11
N ASP A 839 -3.48 22.20 -6.71
CA ASP A 839 -3.63 21.31 -5.56
C ASP A 839 -3.55 22.12 -4.27
N VAL A 840 -4.70 22.29 -3.62
CA VAL A 840 -4.79 23.02 -2.34
C VAL A 840 -4.88 22.06 -1.16
N GLY A 841 -4.56 20.78 -1.31
CA GLY A 841 -4.66 19.75 -0.27
C GLY A 841 -3.75 19.95 0.94
N ALA A 842 -2.64 20.68 0.78
CA ALA A 842 -1.69 20.98 1.86
C ALA A 842 -2.12 22.15 2.75
N VAL A 843 -3.08 22.99 2.32
CA VAL A 843 -3.54 24.16 3.08
C VAL A 843 -4.20 23.69 4.40
N PRO A 844 -3.69 24.04 5.59
CA PRO A 844 -4.17 23.42 6.83
C PRO A 844 -5.62 23.77 7.20
N ASP A 845 -6.00 25.03 6.99
CA ASP A 845 -7.31 25.59 7.33
C ASP A 845 -8.14 25.83 6.08
N VAL A 846 -9.41 25.45 6.11
CA VAL A 846 -10.28 25.54 4.93
C VAL A 846 -10.93 26.92 4.81
N THR A 847 -11.15 27.63 5.92
CA THR A 847 -11.84 28.93 5.93
C THR A 847 -11.20 29.96 4.99
N PRO A 848 -9.85 30.14 4.93
CA PRO A 848 -9.24 31.01 3.93
C PRO A 848 -9.53 30.61 2.48
N LEU A 849 -9.59 29.31 2.17
CA LEU A 849 -9.95 28.82 0.84
C LEU A 849 -11.41 29.13 0.50
N LEU A 850 -12.33 28.99 1.47
CA LEU A 850 -13.74 29.34 1.26
C LEU A 850 -13.88 30.84 0.97
N LEU A 851 -13.17 31.70 1.71
CA LEU A 851 -13.19 33.15 1.51
C LEU A 851 -12.65 33.57 0.14
N LEU A 852 -11.64 32.86 -0.37
CA LEU A 852 -11.06 33.10 -1.70
C LEU A 852 -11.91 32.55 -2.85
N ALA A 853 -12.70 31.51 -2.62
CA ALA A 853 -13.46 30.85 -3.68
C ALA A 853 -14.73 31.61 -4.04
N ASP A 854 -14.90 31.91 -5.32
CA ASP A 854 -16.08 32.53 -5.92
C ASP A 854 -17.21 31.51 -6.11
N ALA A 855 -16.87 30.22 -6.26
CA ALA A 855 -17.84 29.13 -6.37
C ALA A 855 -17.33 27.84 -5.72
N LEU A 856 -18.24 26.96 -5.33
CA LEU A 856 -17.94 25.63 -4.79
C LEU A 856 -18.51 24.53 -5.67
N VAL A 857 -17.67 23.61 -6.12
CA VAL A 857 -18.06 22.30 -6.66
C VAL A 857 -17.86 21.25 -5.59
N THR A 858 -18.94 20.55 -5.21
CA THR A 858 -18.87 19.50 -4.19
C THR A 858 -19.90 18.41 -4.47
N ASP A 859 -19.99 17.43 -3.57
CA ASP A 859 -20.95 16.33 -3.64
C ASP A 859 -21.73 16.23 -2.31
N HIS A 860 -21.60 15.13 -1.57
CA HIS A 860 -22.24 14.85 -0.29
C HIS A 860 -21.42 15.38 0.92
N SER A 861 -20.63 16.43 0.72
CA SER A 861 -19.68 16.94 1.71
C SER A 861 -20.34 17.97 2.63
N SER A 862 -19.98 17.98 3.92
CA SER A 862 -20.50 18.97 4.87
C SER A 862 -20.02 20.40 4.58
N ILE A 863 -19.02 20.57 3.71
CA ILE A 863 -18.46 21.88 3.35
C ILE A 863 -19.50 22.80 2.71
N MET A 864 -20.53 22.24 2.04
CA MET A 864 -21.63 23.02 1.46
C MET A 864 -22.40 23.83 2.50
N PHE A 865 -22.52 23.34 3.74
CA PHE A 865 -23.20 24.06 4.82
C PHE A 865 -22.40 25.27 5.30
N ASP A 866 -21.06 25.21 5.23
CA ASP A 866 -20.19 26.33 5.59
C ASP A 866 -20.18 27.36 4.45
N PHE A 867 -19.96 26.90 3.22
CA PHE A 867 -19.84 27.78 2.05
C PHE A 867 -21.13 28.54 1.72
N ALA A 868 -22.31 27.96 1.99
CA ALA A 868 -23.59 28.63 1.79
C ALA A 868 -23.73 29.95 2.58
N LEU A 869 -22.95 30.14 3.66
CA LEU A 869 -22.93 31.40 4.42
C LEU A 869 -22.37 32.59 3.63
N LEU A 870 -21.52 32.33 2.62
CA LEU A 870 -20.98 33.37 1.75
C LEU A 870 -21.99 33.86 0.72
N ASP A 871 -23.15 33.19 0.60
CA ASP A 871 -24.15 33.40 -0.44
C ASP A 871 -23.58 33.37 -1.87
N ARG A 872 -22.61 32.47 -2.12
CA ARG A 872 -21.94 32.27 -3.42
C ARG A 872 -22.40 30.98 -4.13
N PRO A 873 -22.28 30.89 -5.47
CA PRO A 873 -22.69 29.72 -6.24
C PRO A 873 -22.14 28.37 -5.72
N ILE A 874 -23.01 27.34 -5.67
CA ILE A 874 -22.64 25.97 -5.30
C ILE A 874 -23.15 25.01 -6.37
N VAL A 875 -22.27 24.22 -6.98
CA VAL A 875 -22.63 23.13 -7.90
C VAL A 875 -22.47 21.78 -7.19
N LEU A 876 -23.52 20.96 -7.19
CA LEU A 876 -23.49 19.60 -6.67
C LEU A 876 -23.20 18.60 -7.80
N HIS A 877 -21.94 18.19 -7.91
CA HIS A 877 -21.52 17.19 -8.88
C HIS A 877 -21.67 15.77 -8.31
N LEU A 878 -22.68 15.03 -8.76
CA LEU A 878 -23.09 13.72 -8.27
C LEU A 878 -22.98 12.64 -9.38
N PRO A 879 -21.77 12.20 -9.79
CA PRO A 879 -21.60 11.29 -10.92
C PRO A 879 -22.43 10.01 -10.83
N ASP A 880 -23.03 9.61 -11.96
CA ASP A 880 -23.79 8.36 -12.04
C ASP A 880 -22.87 7.15 -11.79
N GLY A 881 -23.42 6.13 -11.10
CA GLY A 881 -22.65 4.94 -10.71
C GLY A 881 -21.79 5.08 -9.44
N ARG A 882 -21.70 6.27 -8.82
CA ARG A 882 -21.24 6.38 -7.42
C ARG A 882 -22.34 5.93 -6.46
N ASP A 883 -21.96 5.22 -5.39
CA ASP A 883 -22.86 4.87 -4.30
C ASP A 883 -23.50 6.16 -3.73
N ARG A 884 -24.81 6.33 -3.94
CA ARG A 884 -25.56 7.45 -3.34
C ARG A 884 -25.46 7.36 -1.83
N ALA A 885 -24.91 8.39 -1.19
CA ALA A 885 -24.75 8.39 0.25
C ALA A 885 -26.12 8.57 0.91
N THR A 886 -26.55 7.60 1.72
CA THR A 886 -27.75 7.77 2.56
C THR A 886 -27.51 8.87 3.59
N GLY A 887 -28.28 9.95 3.50
CA GLY A 887 -28.21 11.11 4.39
C GLY A 887 -29.46 11.27 5.26
N TYR A 888 -29.45 12.29 6.11
CA TYR A 888 -30.58 12.67 6.97
C TYR A 888 -31.73 13.35 6.21
N PHE A 889 -31.48 13.85 5.01
CA PHE A 889 -32.48 14.42 4.12
C PHE A 889 -32.12 14.13 2.66
N ASP A 890 -33.08 14.35 1.76
CA ASP A 890 -32.86 14.24 0.33
C ASP A 890 -32.08 15.46 -0.18
N LEU A 891 -30.80 15.27 -0.49
CA LEU A 891 -29.94 16.35 -0.97
C LEU A 891 -30.38 16.89 -2.33
N GLU A 892 -30.89 16.03 -3.22
CA GLU A 892 -31.29 16.47 -4.56
C GLU A 892 -32.52 17.40 -4.47
N ARG A 893 -33.48 17.04 -3.61
CA ARG A 893 -34.67 17.87 -3.34
C ARG A 893 -34.32 19.21 -2.67
N HIS A 894 -33.27 19.24 -1.85
CA HIS A 894 -32.88 20.42 -1.07
C HIS A 894 -31.58 21.07 -1.56
N ALA A 895 -31.16 20.79 -2.79
CA ALA A 895 -29.89 21.27 -3.33
C ALA A 895 -29.81 22.82 -3.29
N PRO A 896 -28.69 23.40 -2.82
CA PRO A 896 -28.46 24.84 -2.80
C PRO A 896 -27.99 25.40 -4.16
N GLY A 897 -27.97 24.58 -5.21
CA GLY A 897 -27.62 24.98 -6.58
C GLY A 897 -27.80 23.81 -7.56
N PRO A 898 -27.28 23.93 -8.80
CA PRO A 898 -27.53 22.95 -9.85
C PRO A 898 -26.85 21.61 -9.51
N ILE A 899 -27.47 20.53 -9.99
CA ILE A 899 -26.96 19.16 -9.82
C ILE A 899 -26.45 18.70 -11.18
N THR A 900 -25.22 18.21 -11.23
CA THR A 900 -24.59 17.69 -12.44
C THR A 900 -24.18 16.24 -12.26
N ARG A 901 -24.28 15.43 -13.31
CA ARG A 901 -24.02 13.99 -13.32
C ARG A 901 -22.86 13.62 -14.24
N THR A 902 -22.60 14.45 -15.24
CA THR A 902 -21.52 14.27 -16.22
C THR A 902 -20.53 15.42 -16.16
N GLU A 903 -19.37 15.22 -16.78
CA GLU A 903 -18.37 16.26 -16.98
C GLU A 903 -18.95 17.42 -17.81
N ASP A 904 -19.64 17.12 -18.91
CA ASP A 904 -20.27 18.11 -19.79
C ASP A 904 -21.30 18.99 -19.06
N GLU A 905 -22.14 18.37 -18.23
CA GLU A 905 -23.11 19.11 -17.40
C GLU A 905 -22.41 20.02 -16.38
N LEU A 906 -21.27 19.59 -15.83
CA LEU A 906 -20.48 20.40 -14.91
C LEU A 906 -19.83 21.58 -15.62
N VAL A 907 -19.25 21.36 -16.80
CA VAL A 907 -18.66 22.44 -17.61
C VAL A 907 -19.73 23.46 -17.99
N ALA A 908 -20.89 23.00 -18.48
CA ALA A 908 -22.01 23.89 -18.82
C ALA A 908 -22.53 24.68 -17.61
N ALA A 909 -22.63 24.05 -16.43
CA ALA A 909 -23.05 24.72 -15.20
C ALA A 909 -22.04 25.78 -14.72
N LEU A 910 -20.73 25.56 -14.93
CA LEU A 910 -19.69 26.53 -14.58
C LEU A 910 -19.59 27.67 -15.62
N ALA A 911 -19.76 27.37 -16.91
CA ALA A 911 -19.80 28.40 -17.95
C ALA A 911 -21.04 29.31 -17.80
N GLY A 912 -22.17 28.73 -17.38
CA GLY A 912 -23.44 29.46 -17.13
C GLY A 912 -23.64 29.92 -15.68
N LEU A 913 -22.58 30.03 -14.88
CA LEU A 913 -22.67 30.19 -13.42
C LEU A 913 -23.48 31.43 -12.99
N ASP A 914 -23.30 32.55 -13.70
CA ASP A 914 -24.00 33.81 -13.40
C ASP A 914 -25.51 33.72 -13.70
N GLY A 915 -25.91 32.92 -14.69
CA GLY A 915 -27.31 32.62 -14.98
C GLY A 915 -27.92 31.68 -13.94
N ALA A 916 -27.17 30.64 -13.55
CA ALA A 916 -27.59 29.70 -12.52
C ALA A 916 -27.70 30.35 -11.13
N GLU A 917 -26.90 31.39 -10.87
CA GLU A 917 -26.94 32.18 -9.65
C GLU A 917 -28.30 32.86 -9.44
N ALA A 918 -28.88 33.45 -10.49
CA ALA A 918 -30.20 34.09 -10.41
C ALA A 918 -31.32 33.09 -10.06
N GLU A 919 -31.25 31.87 -10.59
CA GLU A 919 -32.25 30.82 -10.33
C GLU A 919 -32.11 30.23 -8.93
N HIS A 920 -30.88 29.99 -8.47
CA HIS A 920 -30.64 29.20 -7.25
C HIS A 920 -30.36 30.02 -5.99
N ALA A 921 -30.14 31.33 -6.10
CA ALA A 921 -29.85 32.19 -4.94
C ALA A 921 -30.92 32.10 -3.83
N GLY A 922 -32.21 32.07 -4.20
CA GLY A 922 -33.29 31.91 -3.22
C GLY A 922 -33.21 30.58 -2.45
N ARG A 923 -32.95 29.47 -3.16
CA ARG A 923 -32.78 28.13 -2.56
C ARG A 923 -31.54 28.07 -1.68
N ARG A 924 -30.42 28.68 -2.12
CA ARG A 924 -29.18 28.74 -1.37
C ARG A 924 -29.32 29.56 -0.08
N ARG A 925 -29.94 30.74 -0.11
CA ARG A 925 -30.23 31.52 1.10
C ARG A 925 -31.14 30.77 2.07
N ALA A 926 -32.17 30.09 1.57
CA ALA A 926 -33.01 29.23 2.39
C ALA A 926 -32.22 28.06 3.00
N PHE A 927 -31.28 27.46 2.25
CA PHE A 927 -30.36 26.44 2.75
C PHE A 927 -29.45 26.99 3.85
N ALA A 928 -28.80 28.15 3.64
CA ALA A 928 -27.96 28.81 4.63
C ALA A 928 -28.74 29.17 5.91
N ALA A 929 -29.94 29.74 5.77
CA ALA A 929 -30.80 30.08 6.90
C ALA A 929 -31.22 28.85 7.71
N ARG A 930 -31.55 27.74 7.03
CA ARG A 930 -31.94 26.48 7.67
C ARG A 930 -30.79 25.80 8.41
N PHE A 931 -29.62 25.71 7.77
CA PHE A 931 -28.50 24.90 8.30
C PHE A 931 -27.47 25.71 9.10
N GLY A 932 -27.46 27.04 8.95
CA GLY A 932 -26.59 27.99 9.66
C GLY A 932 -27.33 28.99 10.55
N GLU A 933 -28.49 28.60 11.09
CA GLU A 933 -29.39 29.41 11.94
C GLU A 933 -28.66 30.24 13.03
N HIS A 934 -27.60 29.68 13.62
CA HIS A 934 -26.82 30.29 14.69
C HIS A 934 -25.45 30.85 14.25
N ASP A 935 -25.05 30.70 12.98
CA ASP A 935 -23.81 31.29 12.47
C ASP A 935 -23.99 32.81 12.27
N ARG A 936 -23.79 33.58 13.34
CA ARG A 936 -23.99 35.05 13.37
C ARG A 936 -22.68 35.85 13.32
N GLY A 937 -21.56 35.21 13.00
CA GLY A 937 -20.26 35.89 13.04
C GLY A 937 -19.72 36.14 14.45
N THR A 938 -20.24 35.47 15.47
CA THR A 938 -19.94 35.77 16.88
C THR A 938 -19.67 34.53 17.74
N ALA A 939 -19.50 33.37 17.12
CA ALA A 939 -19.37 32.09 17.79
C ALA A 939 -18.12 32.04 18.69
N ALA A 940 -16.95 32.44 18.16
CA ALA A 940 -15.69 32.46 18.90
C ALA A 940 -15.77 33.40 20.11
N ARG A 941 -16.33 34.60 19.92
CA ARG A 941 -16.52 35.60 20.98
C ARG A 941 -17.44 35.09 22.07
N THR A 942 -18.56 34.49 21.69
CA THR A 942 -19.54 33.96 22.64
C THR A 942 -18.95 32.81 23.47
N VAL A 943 -18.16 31.91 22.86
CA VAL A 943 -17.42 30.87 23.58
C VAL A 943 -16.40 31.47 24.55
N ALA A 944 -15.63 32.48 24.10
CA ALA A 944 -14.64 33.15 24.92
C ALA A 944 -15.28 33.86 26.14
N GLU A 945 -16.34 34.63 25.92
CA GLU A 945 -17.09 35.33 26.97
C GLU A 945 -17.69 34.39 28.00
N ARG A 946 -18.24 33.26 27.54
CA ARG A 946 -18.92 32.29 28.40
C ARG A 946 -17.98 31.54 29.33
N TYR A 947 -16.81 31.13 28.85
CA TYR A 947 -15.94 30.20 29.59
C TYR A 947 -14.67 30.84 30.16
N PHE A 948 -14.23 31.97 29.62
CA PHE A 948 -12.97 32.61 30.01
C PHE A 948 -13.27 33.99 30.58
N PRO A 949 -13.20 34.23 31.89
CA PRO A 949 -13.54 35.54 32.47
C PRO A 949 -12.61 36.66 31.96
N ALA A 950 -13.12 37.89 31.91
CA ALA A 950 -12.32 39.07 31.56
C ALA A 950 -11.26 39.34 32.64
N ALA A 951 -10.13 39.95 32.25
CA ALA A 951 -9.13 40.37 33.21
C ALA A 951 -9.74 41.40 34.20
N PRO A 952 -9.47 41.30 35.51
CA PRO A 952 -9.96 42.30 36.46
C PRO A 952 -9.39 43.68 36.10
N SER A 953 -10.28 44.67 35.93
CA SER A 953 -9.87 46.04 35.61
C SER A 953 -8.97 46.58 36.72
N ARG A 954 -7.76 47.05 36.40
CA ARG A 954 -6.94 47.86 37.31
C ARG A 954 -7.64 49.20 37.56
N ARG A 955 -8.64 49.25 38.44
CA ARG A 955 -9.05 50.50 39.10
C ARG A 955 -8.03 50.84 40.19
N GLY A 956 -7.67 52.11 40.25
CA GLY A 956 -6.39 52.60 40.74
C GLY A 956 -6.11 52.39 42.23
N LYS A 957 -4.89 51.98 42.55
CA LYS A 957 -4.24 52.35 43.80
C LYS A 957 -3.72 53.79 43.66
N ARG A 958 -4.51 54.77 44.08
CA ARG A 958 -4.03 56.13 44.34
C ARG A 958 -4.39 56.52 45.78
N HIS A 959 -3.38 56.37 46.63
CA HIS A 959 -3.02 57.14 47.84
C HIS A 959 -4.02 57.27 49.01
N GLY A 960 -3.50 56.94 50.19
CA GLY A 960 -3.98 57.39 51.49
C GLY A 960 -2.94 57.09 52.56
N ARG A 961 -1.91 57.94 52.65
CA ARG A 961 -0.98 58.02 53.79
C ARG A 961 -1.43 59.22 54.62
N ALA A 962 -1.85 58.96 55.86
CA ALA A 962 -1.92 59.88 57.00
C ALA A 962 -2.13 58.96 58.23
N ALA A 963 -1.36 59.00 59.33
CA ALA A 963 -0.34 59.91 59.82
C ALA A 963 0.90 59.12 60.28
#